data_AF-A0A4Q2KDP3-F1
#
_entry.id   AF-A0A4Q2KDP3-F1
#
_cell.length_a   1.000
_cell.length_b   1.000
_cell.length_c   1.000
_cell.angle_alpha   90.00
_cell.angle_beta   90.00
_cell.angle_gamma   90.00
#
_symmetry.space_group_name_H-M   'P 1'
#
loop_
_entity.id
_entity.type
_entity.pdbx_description
1 polymer ?
#
loop_
_entity_poly.entity_id
_entity_poly.type
_entity_poly.pdbx_seq_one_letter_code
_entity_poly.pdbx_strand_id
1 'polypeptide(L)'
;MNKNYTGSKRRIAVCFLAVVLVLAIGAMVLCGCSDKPQGYRPESPSVTKTPPKDGSPEDYDALDNIAFVIGKLNSRKYYHSENRNTANATSLGIVNVKQTVVGSKDYKDGLLISSTISTSSSSLAPSKALQKFYGEKKVVVRTAASNKPADWNGLNTKWASGEPSEILDETQYEAKYGLWASEFSDYVINENTLLTKDAKPVKNGDKYELTVSLSVGANNADATYYYKKQMKTMGDLSEEPQFDDVSMTIVFGSDWTVSSVRTRENYTSKKMGITASCKGEAEITFSYDEKSADVSAYEDYFSKYASAPTKGDDGEKEMTAMDYIGEGLIPVLNGKSTLSVQLDVAGSLVEGFARLEMSEASLSRLLVKTPQTQFVYTDDVLYAMYDKAVAKLTVSELQGALPDFGTGSEEIVSAIENGVLEKEGNLVTVSCVLPLGTGDIPLVFGFSETDGKVEWKYINASLSVFGQEISATVEPSSEKVQFDPVIADDAVDMTLFAKDLADFSSLKALTGSADYATDAQDVHVDANIENAESGIVPVKADVAVCVQNYKTDDTGAAIRDENNARTPDGGHFVHAILADDVLYLSYSLVSLDAETALRVKISMFDLMMSGMELINILNDVFGFDLGGILSAATLTQESAPIVLQSMFTTGVGAAFTAETDAWGDHSVGLENASVNGGTLALTIGAVKNAAFETIAAPLGDYTDLAFLSRLLADFNATADNKATGIDLSGGFMLNILGENIIIDAEYNLQIGVDSNGAAFLRVGLEINDGKFIYGKGHSEIVLKNGLVVITKTQTTVYDKDKNKHISLETPVVTAHAITTSEFMNNFAEELLFASNLNMESLQGIIDLVGSMAGNFGFKADIGEIISGTVDENGYGVNVDLGKLLGMEGGLSIQIVREKVAGSQTYVLKSVNIDLNLQMKFFGTNLVIASGNITMTNNNPGQAVDFSAFHAAVSDAAKTFGCPDFAALAQKVADNGGVLKTPEPAPEPEPAA
;
A
#
# COMPACT_ATOMS: atom_id res chain seq x y z
N MET A 1 -22.48 -7.08 11.49
CA MET A 1 -22.00 -7.20 10.10
C MET A 1 -20.58 -6.69 10.09
N ASN A 2 -19.61 -7.48 9.63
CA ASN A 2 -18.29 -7.02 9.18
C ASN A 2 -17.65 -8.15 8.36
N LYS A 3 -17.24 -7.85 7.13
CA LYS A 3 -16.38 -8.71 6.30
C LYS A 3 -15.01 -8.04 6.27
N ASN A 4 -14.05 -8.53 7.06
CA ASN A 4 -12.65 -8.06 7.03
C ASN A 4 -11.76 -9.17 7.62
N TYR A 5 -11.34 -10.14 6.79
CA TYR A 5 -10.42 -11.22 7.18
C TYR A 5 -9.65 -11.75 5.95
N THR A 6 -8.90 -10.87 5.28
CA THR A 6 -8.08 -11.16 4.10
C THR A 6 -6.76 -10.34 4.11
N GLY A 7 -6.17 -10.16 5.31
CA GLY A 7 -5.12 -9.16 5.55
C GLY A 7 -3.68 -9.54 5.14
N SER A 8 -3.31 -10.82 5.24
CA SER A 8 -1.93 -11.29 4.96
C SER A 8 -1.60 -11.27 3.46
N LYS A 9 -2.44 -11.94 2.66
CA LYS A 9 -2.21 -12.20 1.22
C LYS A 9 -2.03 -10.94 0.35
N ARG A 10 -2.49 -9.76 0.81
CA ARG A 10 -2.28 -8.47 0.12
C ARG A 10 -0.83 -7.97 0.16
N ARG A 11 -0.01 -8.45 1.08
CA ARG A 11 1.27 -7.80 1.44
C ARG A 11 2.47 -8.13 0.53
N ILE A 12 2.41 -9.24 -0.21
CA ILE A 12 3.51 -9.67 -1.11
C ILE A 12 3.31 -9.18 -2.56
N ALA A 13 2.09 -8.78 -2.94
CA ALA A 13 1.76 -8.35 -4.31
C ALA A 13 2.50 -7.08 -4.78
N VAL A 14 2.91 -6.20 -3.85
CA VAL A 14 3.52 -4.90 -4.17
C VAL A 14 4.87 -5.03 -4.89
N CYS A 15 5.67 -6.06 -4.58
CA CYS A 15 6.93 -6.32 -5.28
C CYS A 15 6.74 -7.02 -6.64
N PHE A 16 5.53 -7.50 -6.95
CA PHE A 16 5.22 -8.20 -8.21
C PHE A 16 4.53 -7.30 -9.26
N LEU A 17 4.26 -6.04 -8.90
CA LEU A 17 3.54 -5.04 -9.71
C LEU A 17 4.11 -4.86 -11.13
N ALA A 18 5.43 -4.99 -11.29
CA ALA A 18 6.12 -4.77 -12.55
C ALA A 18 5.98 -5.94 -13.56
N VAL A 19 5.62 -7.15 -13.11
CA VAL A 19 5.48 -8.35 -13.97
C VAL A 19 4.03 -8.54 -14.45
N VAL A 20 3.05 -8.19 -13.61
CA VAL A 20 1.61 -8.38 -13.90
C VAL A 20 1.09 -7.41 -14.99
N LEU A 21 1.76 -6.27 -15.18
CA LEU A 21 1.41 -5.19 -16.11
C LEU A 21 1.39 -5.57 -17.61
N VAL A 22 1.79 -6.79 -17.98
CA VAL A 22 1.96 -7.25 -19.38
C VAL A 22 0.75 -8.05 -19.92
N LEU A 23 -0.17 -8.49 -19.06
CA LEU A 23 -0.77 -9.82 -19.27
C LEU A 23 -2.14 -9.92 -19.99
N ALA A 24 -2.93 -8.86 -20.20
CA ALA A 24 -4.25 -9.06 -20.83
C ALA A 24 -4.97 -7.82 -21.43
N ILE A 25 -5.64 -8.03 -22.58
CA ILE A 25 -6.19 -7.01 -23.51
C ILE A 25 -7.37 -7.61 -24.36
N GLY A 26 -8.59 -7.03 -24.37
CA GLY A 26 -9.53 -7.15 -25.53
C GLY A 26 -11.08 -7.10 -25.36
N ALA A 27 -11.74 -6.14 -26.05
CA ALA A 27 -12.71 -6.23 -27.19
C ALA A 27 -14.05 -7.08 -27.17
N MET A 28 -15.18 -6.81 -27.90
CA MET A 28 -15.69 -5.73 -28.81
C MET A 28 -17.10 -6.08 -29.48
N VAL A 29 -17.75 -5.13 -30.22
CA VAL A 29 -18.65 -5.23 -31.45
C VAL A 29 -20.21 -5.50 -31.50
N LEU A 30 -20.76 -5.27 -32.73
CA LEU A 30 -21.98 -5.77 -33.44
C LEU A 30 -23.34 -5.06 -33.20
N CYS A 31 -24.35 -5.00 -34.11
CA CYS A 31 -24.71 -5.61 -35.44
C CYS A 31 -25.08 -4.50 -36.51
N GLY A 32 -25.56 -4.67 -37.77
CA GLY A 32 -26.07 -5.75 -38.68
C GLY A 32 -26.68 -5.12 -39.99
N CYS A 33 -27.45 -5.70 -40.95
CA CYS A 33 -28.01 -7.05 -41.27
C CYS A 33 -28.89 -7.03 -42.60
N SER A 34 -29.13 -8.10 -43.43
CA SER A 34 -30.20 -8.35 -44.52
C SER A 34 -29.99 -7.97 -46.04
N ASP A 35 -30.59 -8.45 -47.17
CA ASP A 35 -31.45 -9.56 -47.68
C ASP A 35 -31.03 -9.93 -49.17
N LYS A 36 -31.32 -11.12 -49.73
CA LYS A 36 -30.59 -11.80 -50.86
C LYS A 36 -31.27 -12.06 -52.24
N PRO A 37 -30.51 -12.25 -53.36
CA PRO A 37 -31.01 -12.35 -54.76
C PRO A 37 -31.50 -13.73 -55.27
N GLN A 38 -31.63 -13.89 -56.60
CA GLN A 38 -31.86 -15.15 -57.32
C GLN A 38 -30.55 -15.94 -57.53
N GLY A 39 -30.51 -17.28 -57.41
CA GLY A 39 -29.25 -18.06 -57.28
C GLY A 39 -28.25 -18.07 -58.45
N TYR A 40 -26.94 -18.07 -58.15
CA TYR A 40 -25.82 -18.12 -59.12
C TYR A 40 -24.58 -18.88 -58.61
N ARG A 41 -23.82 -19.48 -59.54
CA ARG A 41 -22.59 -20.24 -59.28
C ARG A 41 -21.45 -19.84 -60.24
N PRO A 42 -20.29 -19.38 -59.73
CA PRO A 42 -19.07 -19.16 -60.51
C PRO A 42 -18.45 -20.44 -61.08
N GLU A 43 -17.41 -20.26 -61.88
CA GLU A 43 -16.52 -21.34 -62.31
C GLU A 43 -15.54 -21.68 -61.18
N SER A 44 -15.31 -22.98 -60.92
CA SER A 44 -14.47 -23.44 -59.80
C SER A 44 -12.98 -23.32 -60.16
N PRO A 45 -12.13 -22.68 -59.32
CA PRO A 45 -10.68 -22.71 -59.47
C PRO A 45 -10.05 -24.06 -59.07
N SER A 46 -10.85 -25.00 -58.54
CA SER A 46 -10.43 -26.35 -58.18
C SER A 46 -10.75 -27.34 -59.30
N VAL A 47 -9.93 -28.40 -59.41
CA VAL A 47 -10.09 -29.42 -60.45
C VAL A 47 -11.46 -30.10 -60.34
N THR A 48 -12.20 -30.14 -61.44
CA THR A 48 -13.55 -30.72 -61.50
C THR A 48 -13.63 -31.70 -62.68
N LYS A 49 -13.98 -32.97 -62.42
CA LYS A 49 -14.18 -34.00 -63.46
C LYS A 49 -15.47 -34.78 -63.18
N THR A 50 -16.16 -35.20 -64.23
CA THR A 50 -17.28 -36.14 -64.06
C THR A 50 -16.73 -37.51 -63.66
N PRO A 51 -17.25 -38.18 -62.61
CA PRO A 51 -16.81 -39.52 -62.23
C PRO A 51 -16.86 -40.53 -63.39
N PRO A 52 -15.95 -41.51 -63.44
CA PRO A 52 -15.98 -42.58 -64.43
C PRO A 52 -17.22 -43.47 -64.21
N LYS A 53 -17.61 -44.21 -65.25
CA LYS A 53 -18.74 -45.15 -65.20
C LYS A 53 -18.37 -46.51 -64.60
N ASP A 54 -17.10 -46.88 -64.73
CA ASP A 54 -16.53 -48.15 -64.33
C ASP A 54 -15.12 -47.89 -63.75
N GLY A 55 -14.75 -48.53 -62.64
CA GLY A 55 -13.46 -48.37 -61.95
C GLY A 55 -13.59 -48.30 -60.42
N SER A 56 -12.50 -48.49 -59.70
CA SER A 56 -12.36 -48.27 -58.24
C SER A 56 -11.61 -46.95 -57.97
N PRO A 57 -11.89 -46.21 -56.88
CA PRO A 57 -11.05 -45.12 -56.41
C PRO A 57 -9.54 -45.44 -56.36
N GLU A 58 -9.18 -46.68 -56.04
CA GLU A 58 -7.80 -47.17 -55.98
C GLU A 58 -7.07 -47.11 -57.34
N ASP A 59 -7.80 -47.16 -58.46
CA ASP A 59 -7.22 -47.13 -59.81
C ASP A 59 -6.66 -45.74 -60.17
N TYR A 60 -7.25 -44.67 -59.61
CA TYR A 60 -6.94 -43.27 -59.95
C TYR A 60 -5.96 -42.62 -58.97
N ASP A 61 -5.27 -41.53 -59.38
CA ASP A 61 -4.39 -40.77 -58.49
C ASP A 61 -5.17 -39.86 -57.52
N ALA A 62 -4.46 -39.12 -56.65
CA ALA A 62 -5.10 -38.23 -55.69
C ALA A 62 -5.89 -37.10 -56.36
N LEU A 63 -5.36 -36.53 -57.45
CA LEU A 63 -5.95 -35.38 -58.14
C LEU A 63 -7.23 -35.78 -58.89
N ASP A 64 -7.22 -36.94 -59.56
CA ASP A 64 -8.39 -37.50 -60.23
C ASP A 64 -9.50 -37.86 -59.24
N ASN A 65 -9.17 -38.54 -58.12
CA ASN A 65 -10.15 -38.85 -57.08
C ASN A 65 -10.81 -37.59 -56.50
N ILE A 66 -10.02 -36.54 -56.23
CA ILE A 66 -10.54 -35.24 -55.77
C ILE A 66 -11.43 -34.60 -56.85
N ALA A 67 -10.98 -34.60 -58.11
CA ALA A 67 -11.73 -34.03 -59.22
C ALA A 67 -13.10 -34.70 -59.42
N PHE A 68 -13.16 -36.03 -59.27
CA PHE A 68 -14.40 -36.80 -59.32
C PHE A 68 -15.31 -36.52 -58.12
N VAL A 69 -14.76 -36.38 -56.90
CA VAL A 69 -15.53 -35.98 -55.71
C VAL A 69 -16.17 -34.59 -55.91
N ILE A 70 -15.38 -33.61 -56.37
CA ILE A 70 -15.86 -32.25 -56.64
C ILE A 70 -16.94 -32.28 -57.73
N GLY A 71 -16.70 -32.95 -58.86
CA GLY A 71 -17.70 -33.09 -59.93
C GLY A 71 -18.97 -33.83 -59.49
N LYS A 72 -18.85 -34.83 -58.61
CA LYS A 72 -19.99 -35.56 -58.05
C LYS A 72 -20.84 -34.68 -57.14
N LEU A 73 -20.22 -33.90 -56.24
CA LEU A 73 -20.93 -32.91 -55.43
C LEU A 73 -21.59 -31.85 -56.31
N ASN A 74 -20.88 -31.36 -57.32
CA ASN A 74 -21.36 -30.31 -58.22
C ASN A 74 -22.57 -30.73 -59.07
N SER A 75 -22.76 -32.04 -59.28
CA SER A 75 -23.92 -32.61 -59.99
C SER A 75 -25.20 -32.75 -59.14
N ARG A 76 -25.14 -32.54 -57.81
CA ARG A 76 -26.29 -32.69 -56.91
C ARG A 76 -27.29 -31.54 -57.08
N LYS A 77 -28.59 -31.85 -57.07
CA LYS A 77 -29.68 -30.84 -57.03
C LYS A 77 -29.88 -30.20 -55.65
N TYR A 78 -29.54 -30.96 -54.62
CA TYR A 78 -29.57 -30.53 -53.23
C TYR A 78 -28.46 -31.26 -52.46
N TYR A 79 -27.92 -30.58 -51.47
CA TYR A 79 -27.06 -31.16 -50.44
C TYR A 79 -27.05 -30.23 -49.22
N HIS A 80 -26.69 -30.80 -48.08
CA HIS A 80 -26.39 -30.05 -46.86
C HIS A 80 -24.97 -30.44 -46.40
N SER A 81 -24.23 -29.50 -45.80
CA SER A 81 -23.01 -29.85 -45.08
C SER A 81 -22.81 -29.00 -43.83
N GLU A 82 -22.59 -29.63 -42.68
CA GLU A 82 -22.10 -28.95 -41.47
C GLU A 82 -20.57 -28.89 -41.48
N ASN A 83 -19.99 -27.77 -41.07
CA ASN A 83 -18.58 -27.61 -40.72
C ASN A 83 -18.45 -27.35 -39.21
N ARG A 84 -17.50 -28.02 -38.54
CA ARG A 84 -17.09 -27.75 -37.16
C ARG A 84 -15.57 -27.58 -37.13
N ASN A 85 -15.10 -26.37 -36.80
CA ASN A 85 -13.68 -26.03 -36.65
C ASN A 85 -13.37 -25.64 -35.21
N THR A 86 -12.22 -26.05 -34.69
CA THR A 86 -11.59 -25.47 -33.51
C THR A 86 -10.22 -24.94 -33.88
N ALA A 87 -10.03 -23.62 -33.73
CA ALA A 87 -8.71 -22.98 -33.81
C ALA A 87 -8.25 -22.62 -32.40
N ASN A 88 -7.03 -23.01 -32.04
CA ASN A 88 -6.38 -22.61 -30.79
C ASN A 88 -5.18 -21.73 -31.16
N ALA A 89 -5.18 -20.50 -30.67
CA ALA A 89 -4.12 -19.51 -30.88
C ALA A 89 -3.36 -19.29 -29.57
N THR A 90 -2.04 -19.46 -29.59
CA THR A 90 -1.17 -19.08 -28.47
C THR A 90 -0.48 -17.77 -28.83
N SER A 91 -0.59 -16.78 -27.95
CA SER A 91 0.13 -15.51 -28.03
C SER A 91 0.76 -15.17 -26.68
N LEU A 92 1.77 -14.29 -26.71
CA LEU A 92 2.59 -13.89 -25.57
C LEU A 92 3.21 -15.06 -24.76
N GLY A 93 3.27 -16.27 -25.33
CA GLY A 93 3.66 -17.52 -24.65
C GLY A 93 2.68 -18.04 -23.58
N ILE A 94 1.79 -17.17 -23.08
CA ILE A 94 0.96 -17.39 -21.87
C ILE A 94 -0.55 -17.21 -22.12
N VAL A 95 -0.95 -16.56 -23.22
CA VAL A 95 -2.36 -16.35 -23.58
C VAL A 95 -2.79 -17.40 -24.59
N ASN A 96 -3.68 -18.31 -24.20
CA ASN A 96 -4.28 -19.29 -25.11
C ASN A 96 -5.74 -18.94 -25.40
N VAL A 97 -6.06 -18.69 -26.66
CA VAL A 97 -7.40 -18.32 -27.14
C VAL A 97 -7.96 -19.45 -27.99
N LYS A 98 -9.10 -20.00 -27.57
CA LYS A 98 -9.83 -21.03 -28.31
C LYS A 98 -11.03 -20.41 -29.03
N GLN A 99 -10.97 -20.38 -30.36
CA GLN A 99 -12.10 -20.05 -31.21
C GLN A 99 -12.77 -21.35 -31.70
N THR A 100 -14.09 -21.44 -31.53
CA THR A 100 -14.92 -22.55 -32.04
C THR A 100 -15.83 -22.03 -33.12
N VAL A 101 -15.83 -22.66 -34.30
CA VAL A 101 -16.68 -22.25 -35.43
C VAL A 101 -17.61 -23.40 -35.82
N VAL A 102 -18.90 -23.10 -35.93
CA VAL A 102 -19.91 -24.01 -36.51
C VAL A 102 -20.54 -23.34 -37.71
N GLY A 103 -20.62 -24.04 -38.84
CA GLY A 103 -21.23 -23.51 -40.07
C GLY A 103 -22.06 -24.53 -40.83
N SER A 104 -22.90 -24.05 -41.74
CA SER A 104 -23.66 -24.87 -42.69
C SER A 104 -23.47 -24.36 -44.12
N LYS A 105 -23.61 -25.26 -45.10
CA LYS A 105 -23.94 -24.93 -46.49
C LYS A 105 -25.20 -25.70 -46.85
N ASP A 106 -26.22 -24.99 -47.32
CA ASP A 106 -27.54 -25.50 -47.62
C ASP A 106 -27.87 -25.17 -49.07
N TYR A 107 -27.78 -26.19 -49.94
CA TYR A 107 -28.03 -26.05 -51.36
C TYR A 107 -29.32 -26.77 -51.75
N LYS A 108 -30.22 -26.07 -52.44
CA LYS A 108 -31.44 -26.66 -53.00
C LYS A 108 -31.92 -25.92 -54.26
N ASP A 109 -32.02 -26.64 -55.37
CA ASP A 109 -32.63 -26.21 -56.63
C ASP A 109 -32.13 -24.83 -57.14
N GLY A 110 -30.84 -24.55 -56.92
CA GLY A 110 -30.16 -23.32 -57.34
C GLY A 110 -29.99 -22.27 -56.23
N LEU A 111 -30.75 -22.35 -55.13
CA LEU A 111 -30.55 -21.54 -53.94
C LEU A 111 -29.40 -22.12 -53.11
N LEU A 112 -28.47 -21.27 -52.64
CA LEU A 112 -27.37 -21.64 -51.76
C LEU A 112 -27.32 -20.69 -50.56
N ILE A 113 -27.72 -21.15 -49.38
CA ILE A 113 -27.50 -20.44 -48.11
C ILE A 113 -26.24 -21.02 -47.44
N SER A 114 -25.49 -20.19 -46.72
CA SER A 114 -24.51 -20.68 -45.76
C SER A 114 -24.63 -19.94 -44.43
N SER A 115 -24.32 -20.64 -43.34
CA SER A 115 -24.30 -20.10 -41.98
C SER A 115 -22.89 -20.24 -41.42
N THR A 116 -22.42 -19.30 -40.61
CA THR A 116 -21.12 -19.39 -39.93
C THR A 116 -21.20 -18.66 -38.59
N ILE A 117 -21.07 -19.40 -37.50
CA ILE A 117 -21.09 -18.91 -36.13
C ILE A 117 -19.74 -19.23 -35.51
N SER A 118 -18.87 -18.23 -35.44
CA SER A 118 -17.61 -18.25 -34.69
C SER A 118 -17.86 -17.71 -33.27
N THR A 119 -17.43 -18.46 -32.25
CA THR A 119 -17.50 -18.07 -30.85
C THR A 119 -16.16 -18.25 -30.14
N SER A 120 -15.82 -17.28 -29.30
CA SER A 120 -14.65 -17.22 -28.42
C SER A 120 -15.05 -16.42 -27.17
N SER A 121 -14.48 -16.77 -26.01
CA SER A 121 -14.53 -15.90 -24.81
C SER A 121 -13.64 -14.67 -25.00
N SER A 122 -12.50 -14.81 -25.68
CA SER A 122 -11.62 -13.71 -26.04
C SER A 122 -11.91 -13.19 -27.45
N SER A 123 -12.57 -12.04 -27.52
CA SER A 123 -12.01 -10.79 -28.06
C SER A 123 -10.86 -10.84 -29.09
N LEU A 124 -9.71 -11.43 -28.76
CA LEU A 124 -8.56 -11.57 -29.66
C LEU A 124 -8.82 -12.53 -30.83
N ALA A 125 -9.84 -13.39 -30.71
CA ALA A 125 -10.41 -14.17 -31.80
C ALA A 125 -11.93 -13.87 -31.88
N PRO A 126 -12.33 -12.67 -32.35
CA PRO A 126 -13.65 -12.11 -32.12
C PRO A 126 -14.78 -13.02 -32.61
N SER A 127 -15.82 -13.11 -31.78
CA SER A 127 -17.02 -13.87 -32.08
C SER A 127 -17.81 -13.21 -33.23
N LYS A 128 -18.15 -13.99 -34.27
CA LYS A 128 -18.94 -13.52 -35.41
C LYS A 128 -19.96 -14.56 -35.88
N ALA A 129 -21.24 -14.22 -35.80
CA ALA A 129 -22.34 -14.97 -36.39
C ALA A 129 -22.83 -14.29 -37.67
N LEU A 130 -22.57 -14.91 -38.82
CA LEU A 130 -23.00 -14.46 -40.15
C LEU A 130 -23.86 -15.53 -40.86
N GLN A 131 -24.86 -15.10 -41.63
CA GLN A 131 -25.55 -15.96 -42.59
C GLN A 131 -25.59 -15.30 -43.98
N LYS A 132 -25.12 -16.05 -44.99
CA LYS A 132 -24.82 -15.61 -46.36
C LYS A 132 -25.59 -16.41 -47.40
N PHE A 133 -25.52 -16.01 -48.66
CA PHE A 133 -26.05 -16.71 -49.84
C PHE A 133 -25.50 -16.10 -51.09
N TYR A 134 -25.66 -16.85 -52.16
CA TYR A 134 -24.93 -16.71 -53.39
C TYR A 134 -25.95 -16.55 -54.52
N GLY A 135 -26.39 -15.30 -54.67
CA GLY A 135 -27.33 -14.86 -55.70
C GLY A 135 -26.62 -14.26 -56.91
N GLU A 136 -27.38 -13.73 -57.86
CA GLU A 136 -26.93 -13.39 -59.21
C GLU A 136 -25.79 -12.36 -59.17
N LYS A 137 -24.57 -12.90 -59.24
CA LYS A 137 -23.29 -12.19 -59.05
C LYS A 137 -23.22 -11.35 -57.77
N LYS A 138 -23.97 -11.74 -56.73
CA LYS A 138 -24.10 -10.99 -55.47
C LYS A 138 -24.23 -11.89 -54.25
N VAL A 139 -23.55 -11.50 -53.18
CA VAL A 139 -23.70 -12.10 -51.84
C VAL A 139 -24.35 -11.08 -50.91
N VAL A 140 -25.31 -11.51 -50.11
CA VAL A 140 -25.88 -10.68 -49.05
C VAL A 140 -25.79 -11.37 -47.70
N VAL A 141 -25.33 -10.60 -46.72
CA VAL A 141 -24.83 -11.08 -45.43
C VAL A 141 -25.69 -10.49 -44.31
N ARG A 142 -26.13 -11.33 -43.38
CA ARG A 142 -26.77 -10.91 -42.14
C ARG A 142 -26.00 -11.32 -40.91
N THR A 143 -26.19 -10.58 -39.82
CA THR A 143 -25.69 -10.92 -38.49
C THR A 143 -26.74 -11.65 -37.65
N ALA A 144 -26.33 -12.19 -36.51
CA ALA A 144 -27.27 -12.62 -35.46
C ALA A 144 -28.20 -11.49 -34.98
N ALA A 145 -29.29 -11.88 -34.30
CA ALA A 145 -30.30 -10.99 -33.72
C ALA A 145 -29.80 -10.24 -32.48
N SER A 146 -28.92 -10.87 -31.71
CA SER A 146 -28.18 -10.23 -30.63
C SER A 146 -26.74 -10.01 -31.08
N ASN A 147 -26.17 -8.88 -30.68
CA ASN A 147 -24.74 -8.62 -30.81
C ASN A 147 -23.90 -9.41 -29.79
N LYS A 148 -24.51 -9.93 -28.71
CA LYS A 148 -23.82 -10.68 -27.66
C LYS A 148 -23.63 -12.16 -28.06
N PRO A 149 -22.40 -12.69 -28.09
CA PRO A 149 -22.13 -14.08 -28.45
C PRO A 149 -22.80 -15.11 -27.54
N ALA A 150 -23.05 -14.77 -26.28
CA ALA A 150 -23.72 -15.63 -25.31
C ALA A 150 -25.19 -15.96 -25.66
N ASP A 151 -25.84 -15.16 -26.53
CA ASP A 151 -27.20 -15.41 -26.99
C ASP A 151 -27.25 -16.33 -28.23
N TRP A 152 -26.09 -16.76 -28.76
CA TRP A 152 -25.98 -17.56 -29.98
C TRP A 152 -26.01 -19.06 -29.67
N ASN A 153 -26.73 -19.84 -30.48
CA ASN A 153 -27.03 -21.26 -30.25
C ASN A 153 -26.58 -22.13 -31.43
N GLY A 154 -25.31 -21.95 -31.85
CA GLY A 154 -24.76 -22.60 -33.03
C GLY A 154 -25.61 -22.35 -34.28
N LEU A 155 -25.95 -23.39 -35.04
CA LEU A 155 -26.83 -23.27 -36.22
C LEU A 155 -28.28 -22.84 -35.88
N ASN A 156 -28.71 -22.98 -34.62
CA ASN A 156 -30.02 -22.51 -34.15
C ASN A 156 -30.02 -21.03 -33.71
N THR A 157 -28.96 -20.28 -34.01
CA THR A 157 -28.85 -18.86 -33.68
C THR A 157 -29.95 -18.05 -34.37
N LYS A 158 -30.66 -17.23 -33.59
CA LYS A 158 -31.64 -16.29 -34.15
C LYS A 158 -30.89 -15.20 -34.92
N TRP A 159 -31.33 -14.95 -36.15
CA TRP A 159 -30.77 -13.94 -37.03
C TRP A 159 -31.55 -12.62 -36.95
N ALA A 160 -30.89 -11.48 -37.18
CA ALA A 160 -31.55 -10.17 -37.16
C ALA A 160 -32.49 -9.98 -38.37
N SER A 161 -33.30 -8.91 -38.34
CA SER A 161 -34.54 -8.80 -39.14
C SER A 161 -34.75 -7.50 -39.97
N GLY A 162 -33.71 -6.73 -40.35
CA GLY A 162 -33.85 -5.56 -41.24
C GLY A 162 -32.55 -4.88 -41.72
N GLU A 163 -32.62 -4.14 -42.84
CA GLU A 163 -31.59 -3.32 -43.57
C GLU A 163 -30.50 -4.03 -44.44
N PRO A 164 -29.42 -3.33 -44.89
CA PRO A 164 -28.08 -3.80 -45.30
C PRO A 164 -27.33 -4.94 -44.55
N SER A 165 -26.52 -4.68 -43.54
CA SER A 165 -25.20 -4.06 -43.68
C SER A 165 -24.46 -4.34 -45.00
N GLU A 166 -24.36 -5.59 -45.50
CA GLU A 166 -23.47 -5.93 -46.62
C GLU A 166 -24.20 -6.58 -47.80
N ILE A 167 -24.19 -5.90 -48.95
CA ILE A 167 -24.56 -6.44 -50.26
C ILE A 167 -23.32 -6.28 -51.14
N LEU A 168 -22.66 -7.40 -51.45
CA LEU A 168 -21.39 -7.43 -52.17
C LEU A 168 -21.57 -8.05 -53.55
N ASP A 169 -20.88 -7.53 -54.57
CA ASP A 169 -20.70 -8.24 -55.84
C ASP A 169 -19.62 -9.35 -55.75
N GLU A 170 -19.42 -10.05 -56.86
CA GLU A 170 -18.44 -11.15 -56.99
C GLU A 170 -17.01 -10.73 -56.62
N THR A 171 -16.53 -9.59 -57.10
CA THR A 171 -15.18 -9.07 -56.84
C THR A 171 -15.05 -8.54 -55.40
N GLN A 172 -16.08 -7.84 -54.91
CA GLN A 172 -16.13 -7.36 -53.54
C GLN A 172 -16.12 -8.51 -52.52
N TYR A 173 -16.86 -9.59 -52.81
CA TYR A 173 -16.86 -10.78 -51.97
C TYR A 173 -15.52 -11.53 -52.02
N GLU A 174 -14.91 -11.74 -53.19
CA GLU A 174 -13.59 -12.39 -53.28
C GLU A 174 -12.49 -11.61 -52.53
N ALA A 175 -12.57 -10.27 -52.53
CA ALA A 175 -11.66 -9.42 -51.78
C ALA A 175 -11.87 -9.52 -50.26
N LYS A 176 -13.12 -9.57 -49.78
CA LYS A 176 -13.44 -9.55 -48.34
C LYS A 176 -13.53 -10.94 -47.70
N TYR A 177 -13.96 -11.96 -48.42
CA TYR A 177 -14.33 -13.26 -47.85
C TYR A 177 -13.77 -14.49 -48.57
N GLY A 178 -12.96 -14.33 -49.62
CA GLY A 178 -12.37 -15.47 -50.33
C GLY A 178 -13.36 -16.22 -51.22
N LEU A 179 -13.31 -17.55 -51.23
CA LEU A 179 -14.06 -18.38 -52.19
C LEU A 179 -15.58 -18.28 -51.99
N TRP A 180 -16.29 -18.31 -53.12
CA TRP A 180 -17.75 -18.50 -53.17
C TRP A 180 -18.12 -19.81 -52.46
N ALA A 181 -19.18 -19.84 -51.64
CA ALA A 181 -19.48 -21.04 -50.85
C ALA A 181 -19.87 -22.27 -51.69
N SER A 182 -20.07 -22.11 -52.99
CA SER A 182 -20.25 -23.21 -53.94
C SER A 182 -19.02 -24.10 -54.12
N GLU A 183 -17.86 -23.70 -53.60
CA GLU A 183 -16.65 -24.51 -53.65
C GLU A 183 -16.68 -25.66 -52.63
N PHE A 184 -16.02 -26.77 -53.00
CA PHE A 184 -15.93 -27.99 -52.20
C PHE A 184 -15.24 -27.76 -50.85
N SER A 185 -14.21 -26.91 -50.85
CA SER A 185 -13.41 -26.52 -49.70
C SER A 185 -13.02 -25.06 -49.84
N ASP A 186 -12.62 -24.42 -48.74
CA ASP A 186 -12.17 -23.01 -48.75
C ASP A 186 -10.74 -22.88 -49.34
N TYR A 187 -10.07 -24.01 -49.60
CA TYR A 187 -8.79 -24.15 -50.31
C TYR A 187 -8.99 -24.45 -51.80
N VAL A 188 -8.07 -23.96 -52.63
CA VAL A 188 -8.00 -24.28 -54.07
C VAL A 188 -7.18 -25.55 -54.29
N ILE A 189 -7.76 -26.58 -54.91
CA ILE A 189 -7.09 -27.87 -55.18
C ILE A 189 -7.01 -28.13 -56.68
N ASN A 190 -5.81 -28.04 -57.25
CA ASN A 190 -5.52 -28.35 -58.66
C ASN A 190 -4.08 -28.91 -58.82
N GLU A 191 -3.64 -29.13 -60.06
CA GLU A 191 -2.33 -29.70 -60.37
C GLU A 191 -1.13 -28.85 -59.92
N ASN A 192 -1.33 -27.60 -59.50
CA ASN A 192 -0.27 -26.71 -59.00
C ASN A 192 -0.29 -26.59 -57.48
N THR A 193 -1.45 -26.77 -56.82
CA THR A 193 -1.60 -26.62 -55.37
C THR A 193 -1.56 -27.94 -54.60
N LEU A 194 -1.75 -29.09 -55.25
CA LEU A 194 -1.63 -30.42 -54.62
C LEU A 194 -0.17 -30.90 -54.60
N LEU A 195 0.41 -31.10 -53.41
CA LEU A 195 1.79 -31.59 -53.25
C LEU A 195 1.87 -33.12 -53.40
N THR A 196 0.98 -33.85 -52.74
CA THR A 196 1.01 -35.33 -52.63
C THR A 196 0.20 -36.00 -53.73
N LYS A 197 0.58 -35.79 -54.99
CA LYS A 197 -0.15 -36.28 -56.18
C LYS A 197 -0.22 -37.81 -56.25
N ASP A 198 0.85 -38.48 -55.85
CA ASP A 198 0.98 -39.94 -55.83
C ASP A 198 0.24 -40.61 -54.65
N ALA A 199 -0.45 -39.85 -53.80
CA ALA A 199 -1.26 -40.42 -52.72
C ALA A 199 -2.42 -41.27 -53.30
N LYS A 200 -2.75 -42.36 -52.60
CA LYS A 200 -3.80 -43.31 -52.99
C LYS A 200 -4.85 -43.43 -51.90
N PRO A 201 -6.14 -43.54 -52.26
CA PRO A 201 -7.20 -43.73 -51.28
C PRO A 201 -7.08 -45.11 -50.62
N VAL A 202 -7.11 -45.14 -49.28
CA VAL A 202 -7.11 -46.36 -48.49
C VAL A 202 -8.56 -46.82 -48.30
N LYS A 203 -8.85 -48.08 -48.59
CA LYS A 203 -10.19 -48.65 -48.40
C LYS A 203 -10.44 -48.98 -46.92
N ASN A 204 -11.52 -48.44 -46.37
CA ASN A 204 -11.94 -48.61 -44.99
C ASN A 204 -13.44 -48.99 -44.95
N GLY A 205 -13.72 -50.30 -44.94
CA GLY A 205 -15.08 -50.83 -45.13
C GLY A 205 -15.65 -50.50 -46.51
N ASP A 206 -16.85 -49.92 -46.53
CA ASP A 206 -17.55 -49.46 -47.75
C ASP A 206 -17.09 -48.07 -48.23
N LYS A 207 -16.12 -47.45 -47.55
CA LYS A 207 -15.59 -46.11 -47.86
C LYS A 207 -14.10 -46.14 -48.21
N TYR A 208 -13.66 -45.00 -48.74
CA TYR A 208 -12.29 -44.71 -49.14
C TYR A 208 -11.83 -43.43 -48.44
N GLU A 209 -10.60 -43.43 -47.94
CA GLU A 209 -10.00 -42.34 -47.19
C GLU A 209 -8.70 -41.89 -47.88
N LEU A 210 -8.65 -40.62 -48.30
CA LEU A 210 -7.54 -40.03 -49.04
C LEU A 210 -6.98 -38.82 -48.28
N THR A 211 -5.80 -38.98 -47.67
CA THR A 211 -5.05 -37.89 -47.04
C THR A 211 -4.05 -37.27 -48.02
N VAL A 212 -4.01 -35.94 -48.07
CA VAL A 212 -3.13 -35.14 -48.92
C VAL A 212 -2.53 -33.95 -48.16
N SER A 213 -1.45 -33.38 -48.71
CA SER A 213 -0.89 -32.09 -48.28
C SER A 213 -1.01 -31.05 -49.39
N LEU A 214 -1.33 -29.82 -49.01
CA LEU A 214 -1.53 -28.69 -49.92
C LEU A 214 -0.35 -27.71 -49.87
N SER A 215 -0.14 -27.02 -50.99
CA SER A 215 0.91 -26.02 -51.17
C SER A 215 0.55 -24.70 -50.49
N VAL A 216 1.48 -24.15 -49.73
CA VAL A 216 1.35 -22.87 -49.01
C VAL A 216 2.52 -21.94 -49.35
N GLY A 217 2.25 -20.63 -49.35
CA GLY A 217 3.26 -19.58 -49.50
C GLY A 217 3.61 -19.17 -50.94
N ALA A 218 4.26 -18.00 -51.06
CA ALA A 218 4.35 -17.23 -52.31
C ALA A 218 5.28 -17.79 -53.41
N ASN A 219 6.07 -18.82 -53.13
CA ASN A 219 7.01 -19.43 -54.09
C ASN A 219 6.39 -20.58 -54.91
N ASN A 220 5.17 -21.00 -54.58
CA ASN A 220 4.38 -22.01 -55.28
C ASN A 220 3.00 -21.43 -55.64
N ALA A 221 2.12 -22.22 -56.27
CA ALA A 221 0.70 -21.90 -56.25
C ALA A 221 0.15 -22.09 -54.83
N ASP A 222 -0.45 -21.06 -54.26
CA ASP A 222 -0.90 -21.05 -52.87
C ASP A 222 -2.36 -21.53 -52.74
N ALA A 223 -2.55 -22.71 -52.14
CA ALA A 223 -3.88 -23.28 -51.90
C ALA A 223 -4.74 -22.42 -50.95
N THR A 224 -4.11 -21.61 -50.10
CA THR A 224 -4.75 -20.83 -49.02
C THR A 224 -5.10 -19.39 -49.44
N TYR A 225 -4.74 -18.98 -50.66
CA TYR A 225 -4.83 -17.59 -51.15
C TYR A 225 -6.18 -16.89 -50.89
N TYR A 226 -7.29 -17.63 -51.02
CA TYR A 226 -8.63 -17.09 -50.76
C TYR A 226 -9.05 -17.25 -49.29
N TYR A 227 -8.77 -18.38 -48.66
CA TYR A 227 -9.11 -18.65 -47.25
C TYR A 227 -8.44 -17.65 -46.29
N LYS A 228 -7.22 -17.20 -46.59
CA LYS A 228 -6.54 -16.10 -45.87
C LYS A 228 -7.40 -14.84 -45.72
N LYS A 229 -8.14 -14.46 -46.77
CA LYS A 229 -9.03 -13.28 -46.78
C LYS A 229 -10.25 -13.53 -45.90
N GLN A 230 -10.84 -14.73 -46.02
CA GLN A 230 -11.92 -15.20 -45.14
C GLN A 230 -11.51 -15.12 -43.66
N MET A 231 -10.35 -15.66 -43.31
CA MET A 231 -9.82 -15.60 -41.93
C MET A 231 -9.54 -14.17 -41.49
N LYS A 232 -8.96 -13.33 -42.35
CA LYS A 232 -8.70 -11.92 -42.05
C LYS A 232 -9.98 -11.20 -41.63
N THR A 233 -11.06 -11.33 -42.40
CA THR A 233 -12.34 -10.70 -42.07
C THR A 233 -13.10 -11.41 -40.95
N MET A 234 -13.02 -12.73 -40.82
CA MET A 234 -13.72 -13.45 -39.74
C MET A 234 -13.07 -13.23 -38.36
N GLY A 235 -11.74 -13.07 -38.29
CA GLY A 235 -11.00 -12.78 -37.06
C GLY A 235 -10.69 -11.30 -36.80
N ASP A 236 -11.07 -10.39 -37.70
CA ASP A 236 -10.59 -8.98 -37.73
C ASP A 236 -9.07 -8.90 -37.51
N LEU A 237 -8.33 -9.60 -38.37
CA LEU A 237 -6.87 -9.64 -38.36
C LEU A 237 -6.29 -8.41 -39.09
N SER A 238 -5.15 -7.91 -38.64
CA SER A 238 -4.49 -6.73 -39.23
C SER A 238 -3.96 -7.03 -40.65
N GLU A 239 -3.45 -8.25 -40.85
CA GLU A 239 -2.90 -8.75 -42.12
C GLU A 239 -3.44 -10.16 -42.43
N GLU A 240 -3.15 -10.68 -43.62
CA GLU A 240 -3.51 -12.06 -43.97
C GLU A 240 -2.64 -13.05 -43.18
N PRO A 241 -3.21 -14.16 -42.63
CA PRO A 241 -2.44 -15.14 -41.87
C PRO A 241 -1.43 -15.88 -42.76
N GLN A 242 -0.29 -16.26 -42.18
CA GLN A 242 0.79 -16.96 -42.88
C GLN A 242 0.74 -18.45 -42.51
N PHE A 243 0.60 -19.32 -43.51
CA PHE A 243 0.45 -20.76 -43.31
C PHE A 243 1.79 -21.49 -43.41
N ASP A 244 2.03 -22.39 -42.45
CA ASP A 244 3.23 -23.22 -42.36
C ASP A 244 2.98 -24.59 -43.00
N ASP A 245 1.83 -25.22 -42.71
CA ASP A 245 1.37 -26.42 -43.40
C ASP A 245 -0.17 -26.57 -43.39
N VAL A 246 -0.69 -27.29 -44.39
CA VAL A 246 -2.10 -27.72 -44.49
C VAL A 246 -2.17 -29.17 -44.96
N SER A 247 -2.90 -30.00 -44.22
CA SER A 247 -3.23 -31.38 -44.62
C SER A 247 -4.74 -31.62 -44.59
N MET A 248 -5.25 -32.26 -45.64
CA MET A 248 -6.67 -32.56 -45.83
C MET A 248 -6.87 -34.06 -45.99
N THR A 249 -7.90 -34.62 -45.35
CA THR A 249 -8.32 -36.03 -45.46
C THR A 249 -9.77 -36.09 -45.92
N ILE A 250 -10.01 -36.73 -47.06
CA ILE A 250 -11.31 -36.79 -47.74
C ILE A 250 -11.84 -38.23 -47.65
N VAL A 251 -13.04 -38.39 -47.11
CA VAL A 251 -13.71 -39.69 -46.95
C VAL A 251 -14.89 -39.79 -47.91
N PHE A 252 -14.89 -40.78 -48.81
CA PHE A 252 -15.87 -40.90 -49.90
C PHE A 252 -16.26 -42.35 -50.21
N GLY A 253 -17.41 -42.55 -50.84
CA GLY A 253 -17.88 -43.86 -51.31
C GLY A 253 -17.30 -44.26 -52.66
N SER A 254 -17.51 -45.51 -53.08
CA SER A 254 -17.04 -46.05 -54.38
C SER A 254 -17.67 -45.38 -55.62
N ASP A 255 -18.62 -44.46 -55.45
CA ASP A 255 -19.22 -43.65 -56.51
C ASP A 255 -18.76 -42.18 -56.46
N TRP A 256 -17.69 -41.88 -55.71
CA TRP A 256 -17.16 -40.55 -55.42
C TRP A 256 -18.13 -39.59 -54.69
N THR A 257 -19.16 -40.13 -54.03
CA THR A 257 -19.95 -39.34 -53.07
C THR A 257 -19.15 -39.13 -51.78
N VAL A 258 -18.74 -37.89 -51.49
CA VAL A 258 -18.07 -37.52 -50.23
C VAL A 258 -19.01 -37.70 -49.03
N SER A 259 -18.44 -38.15 -47.92
CA SER A 259 -19.09 -38.24 -46.60
C SER A 259 -18.58 -37.15 -45.66
N SER A 260 -17.27 -36.95 -45.63
CA SER A 260 -16.63 -35.90 -44.85
C SER A 260 -15.27 -35.47 -45.41
N VAL A 261 -14.84 -34.28 -45.00
CA VAL A 261 -13.51 -33.72 -45.25
C VAL A 261 -13.00 -33.19 -43.92
N ARG A 262 -11.85 -33.68 -43.45
CA ARG A 262 -11.16 -33.15 -42.27
C ARG A 262 -9.88 -32.44 -42.69
N THR A 263 -9.65 -31.23 -42.20
CA THR A 263 -8.45 -30.44 -42.47
C THR A 263 -7.74 -30.11 -41.18
N ARG A 264 -6.40 -30.12 -41.21
CA ARG A 264 -5.52 -29.63 -40.15
C ARG A 264 -4.56 -28.61 -40.73
N GLU A 265 -4.28 -27.59 -39.92
CA GLU A 265 -3.51 -26.41 -40.33
C GLU A 265 -2.66 -25.88 -39.17
N ASN A 266 -1.40 -25.55 -39.46
CA ASN A 266 -0.58 -24.70 -38.61
C ASN A 266 -0.34 -23.38 -39.35
N TYR A 267 -0.57 -22.26 -38.67
CA TYR A 267 -0.43 -20.93 -39.26
C TYR A 267 -0.12 -19.89 -38.18
N THR A 268 0.51 -18.79 -38.59
CA THR A 268 0.67 -17.57 -37.78
C THR A 268 -0.39 -16.55 -38.17
N SER A 269 -1.05 -15.95 -37.19
CA SER A 269 -1.98 -14.83 -37.40
C SER A 269 -1.57 -13.60 -36.59
N LYS A 270 -2.13 -12.43 -36.93
CA LYS A 270 -1.76 -11.17 -36.28
C LYS A 270 -2.93 -10.19 -36.18
N LYS A 271 -3.11 -9.60 -35.01
CA LYS A 271 -4.23 -8.72 -34.66
C LYS A 271 -3.74 -7.63 -33.72
N MET A 272 -4.09 -6.37 -33.97
CA MET A 272 -3.66 -5.22 -33.16
C MET A 272 -2.12 -5.21 -32.97
N GLY A 273 -1.38 -5.52 -34.03
CA GLY A 273 0.08 -5.68 -34.01
C GLY A 273 0.61 -6.98 -33.37
N ILE A 274 -0.15 -7.61 -32.48
CA ILE A 274 0.23 -8.83 -31.73
C ILE A 274 0.17 -10.06 -32.63
N THR A 275 1.23 -10.89 -32.58
CA THR A 275 1.37 -12.15 -33.32
C THR A 275 0.90 -13.35 -32.49
N ALA A 276 0.25 -14.33 -33.11
CA ALA A 276 -0.22 -15.56 -32.47
C ALA A 276 0.03 -16.80 -33.34
N SER A 277 0.65 -17.83 -32.75
CA SER A 277 0.87 -19.15 -33.37
C SER A 277 -0.37 -20.00 -33.20
N CYS A 278 -0.96 -20.46 -34.31
CA CYS A 278 -2.30 -21.03 -34.35
C CYS A 278 -2.32 -22.46 -34.88
N LYS A 279 -3.23 -23.28 -34.34
CA LYS A 279 -3.51 -24.65 -34.80
C LYS A 279 -4.99 -24.84 -34.99
N GLY A 280 -5.40 -25.15 -36.23
CA GLY A 280 -6.78 -25.42 -36.60
C GLY A 280 -7.02 -26.90 -36.89
N GLU A 281 -8.18 -27.41 -36.47
CA GLU A 281 -8.74 -28.67 -36.95
C GLU A 281 -10.22 -28.48 -37.29
N ALA A 282 -10.55 -28.70 -38.56
CA ALA A 282 -11.90 -28.53 -39.11
C ALA A 282 -12.42 -29.85 -39.68
N GLU A 283 -13.69 -30.17 -39.44
CA GLU A 283 -14.38 -31.30 -40.08
C GLU A 283 -15.70 -30.86 -40.71
N ILE A 284 -15.80 -31.08 -42.01
CA ILE A 284 -17.00 -30.90 -42.82
C ILE A 284 -17.65 -32.27 -43.02
N THR A 285 -18.96 -32.38 -42.79
CA THR A 285 -19.74 -33.60 -43.03
C THR A 285 -20.87 -33.32 -44.01
N PHE A 286 -21.22 -34.28 -44.87
CA PHE A 286 -22.17 -34.08 -45.98
C PHE A 286 -23.42 -34.97 -45.84
N SER A 287 -24.59 -34.36 -46.00
CA SER A 287 -25.90 -35.03 -46.13
C SER A 287 -26.48 -34.81 -47.52
N TYR A 288 -27.16 -35.85 -48.02
CA TYR A 288 -27.88 -35.84 -49.30
C TYR A 288 -29.35 -36.21 -49.15
N ASP A 289 -29.92 -36.06 -47.95
CA ASP A 289 -31.38 -36.06 -47.76
C ASP A 289 -31.93 -34.67 -48.10
N GLU A 290 -32.98 -34.62 -48.94
CA GLU A 290 -33.62 -33.36 -49.36
C GLU A 290 -34.21 -32.55 -48.19
N LYS A 291 -34.43 -33.21 -47.04
CA LYS A 291 -34.91 -32.62 -45.79
C LYS A 291 -33.80 -31.96 -44.95
N SER A 292 -32.53 -32.24 -45.25
CA SER A 292 -31.39 -31.61 -44.56
C SER A 292 -31.02 -30.26 -45.17
N ALA A 293 -31.30 -30.02 -46.45
CA ALA A 293 -30.97 -28.78 -47.14
C ALA A 293 -32.04 -27.71 -46.87
N ASP A 294 -31.83 -26.89 -45.84
CA ASP A 294 -32.80 -25.86 -45.45
C ASP A 294 -32.50 -24.51 -46.12
N VAL A 295 -33.45 -24.09 -46.96
CA VAL A 295 -33.43 -22.79 -47.63
C VAL A 295 -34.61 -21.90 -47.23
N SER A 296 -35.40 -22.23 -46.18
CA SER A 296 -36.64 -21.48 -45.82
C SER A 296 -36.39 -19.99 -45.64
N ALA A 297 -35.27 -19.66 -45.01
CA ALA A 297 -34.87 -18.29 -44.73
C ALA A 297 -34.83 -17.42 -46.00
N TYR A 298 -34.66 -18.03 -47.18
CA TYR A 298 -34.80 -17.36 -48.47
C TYR A 298 -36.13 -16.61 -48.57
N GLU A 299 -37.26 -17.26 -48.30
CA GLU A 299 -38.59 -16.66 -48.40
C GLU A 299 -38.91 -15.74 -47.21
N ASP A 300 -38.63 -16.20 -45.98
CA ASP A 300 -39.00 -15.54 -44.71
C ASP A 300 -38.52 -14.08 -44.60
N TYR A 301 -37.40 -13.83 -45.25
CA TYR A 301 -36.55 -12.70 -44.94
C TYR A 301 -35.80 -12.28 -46.19
N PHE A 302 -34.96 -13.17 -46.70
CA PHE A 302 -33.97 -12.85 -47.70
C PHE A 302 -34.54 -12.47 -49.08
N SER A 303 -35.77 -12.78 -49.44
CA SER A 303 -36.38 -12.41 -50.74
C SER A 303 -36.48 -10.89 -51.02
N LYS A 304 -36.27 -10.03 -50.01
CA LYS A 304 -36.65 -8.59 -50.01
C LYS A 304 -35.64 -7.65 -50.64
N TYR A 305 -34.37 -7.68 -50.23
CA TYR A 305 -33.29 -6.84 -50.82
C TYR A 305 -32.56 -7.58 -51.97
N ALA A 306 -33.19 -8.61 -52.54
CA ALA A 306 -32.74 -9.38 -53.68
C ALA A 306 -32.07 -8.58 -54.81
N SER A 307 -32.80 -7.62 -55.35
CA SER A 307 -32.35 -6.82 -56.49
C SER A 307 -31.57 -5.56 -56.07
N ALA A 308 -31.33 -5.36 -54.77
CA ALA A 308 -30.79 -4.11 -54.23
C ALA A 308 -29.35 -3.85 -54.74
N PRO A 309 -28.92 -2.56 -54.83
CA PRO A 309 -27.55 -2.21 -55.18
C PRO A 309 -26.56 -2.73 -54.12
N THR A 310 -25.29 -2.81 -54.49
CA THR A 310 -24.23 -3.12 -53.53
C THR A 310 -24.16 -2.05 -52.45
N LYS A 311 -23.99 -2.47 -51.19
CA LYS A 311 -23.84 -1.59 -50.03
C LYS A 311 -22.40 -1.71 -49.55
N GLY A 312 -21.66 -0.61 -49.67
CA GLY A 312 -20.27 -0.51 -49.24
C GLY A 312 -20.13 -0.50 -47.72
N ASP A 313 -18.89 -0.67 -47.26
CA ASP A 313 -18.52 -0.59 -45.84
C ASP A 313 -18.41 0.90 -45.43
N ASP A 314 -19.55 1.52 -45.14
CA ASP A 314 -19.63 2.93 -44.74
C ASP A 314 -19.20 3.11 -43.28
N GLY A 315 -17.89 3.13 -43.02
CA GLY A 315 -17.34 3.53 -41.72
C GLY A 315 -15.86 3.24 -41.50
N GLU A 316 -15.04 4.30 -41.43
CA GLU A 316 -13.82 4.24 -40.62
C GLU A 316 -14.25 4.06 -39.16
N LYS A 317 -13.72 3.02 -38.52
CA LYS A 317 -14.16 2.59 -37.20
C LYS A 317 -13.41 3.40 -36.14
N GLU A 318 -14.13 4.15 -35.32
CA GLU A 318 -13.50 4.91 -34.22
C GLU A 318 -12.69 3.98 -33.32
N MET A 319 -11.46 4.39 -32.99
CA MET A 319 -10.57 3.64 -32.11
C MET A 319 -11.15 3.58 -30.70
N THR A 320 -11.30 2.36 -30.19
CA THR A 320 -11.73 2.10 -28.81
C THR A 320 -10.56 2.22 -27.84
N ALA A 321 -10.83 2.23 -26.53
CA ALA A 321 -9.81 2.08 -25.49
C ALA A 321 -8.82 0.94 -25.78
N MET A 322 -9.33 -0.16 -26.35
CA MET A 322 -8.53 -1.32 -26.72
C MET A 322 -7.61 -1.08 -27.91
N ASP A 323 -8.00 -0.24 -28.85
CA ASP A 323 -7.21 0.08 -30.04
C ASP A 323 -6.09 1.08 -29.69
N TYR A 324 -6.32 2.04 -28.78
CA TYR A 324 -5.26 2.92 -28.26
C TYR A 324 -4.18 2.15 -27.49
N ILE A 325 -4.57 1.27 -26.57
CA ILE A 325 -3.64 0.42 -25.83
C ILE A 325 -2.95 -0.58 -26.78
N GLY A 326 -3.71 -1.18 -27.69
CA GLY A 326 -3.21 -2.13 -28.68
C GLY A 326 -2.19 -1.55 -29.65
N GLU A 327 -2.38 -0.32 -30.14
CA GLU A 327 -1.46 0.33 -31.07
C GLU A 327 -0.33 1.10 -30.37
N GLY A 328 -0.64 1.84 -29.30
CA GLY A 328 0.32 2.69 -28.61
C GLY A 328 1.46 1.92 -27.92
N LEU A 329 1.22 0.69 -27.47
CA LEU A 329 2.22 -0.16 -26.81
C LEU A 329 3.01 -1.06 -27.78
N ILE A 330 2.71 -1.06 -29.10
CA ILE A 330 3.46 -1.83 -30.11
C ILE A 330 4.99 -1.63 -30.02
N PRO A 331 5.52 -0.40 -29.83
CA PRO A 331 6.97 -0.20 -29.72
C PRO A 331 7.59 -0.86 -28.48
N VAL A 332 6.83 -0.96 -27.38
CA VAL A 332 7.28 -1.55 -26.11
C VAL A 332 7.32 -3.07 -26.21
N LEU A 333 6.29 -3.66 -26.82
CA LEU A 333 6.06 -5.11 -26.88
C LEU A 333 6.87 -5.84 -27.97
N ASN A 334 7.49 -5.13 -28.93
CA ASN A 334 8.21 -5.73 -30.07
C ASN A 334 9.74 -5.66 -29.96
N GLY A 335 10.31 -5.95 -28.79
CA GLY A 335 11.75 -6.16 -28.66
C GLY A 335 12.32 -5.90 -27.26
N LYS A 336 13.30 -4.99 -27.19
CA LYS A 336 13.98 -4.58 -25.95
C LYS A 336 13.73 -3.10 -25.69
N SER A 337 13.06 -2.81 -24.59
CA SER A 337 12.46 -1.50 -24.32
C SER A 337 12.88 -1.00 -22.94
N THR A 338 13.61 0.12 -22.86
CA THR A 338 13.91 0.79 -21.59
C THR A 338 12.75 1.72 -21.22
N LEU A 339 12.34 1.70 -19.96
CA LEU A 339 11.29 2.54 -19.39
C LEU A 339 11.86 3.32 -18.19
N SER A 340 11.45 4.56 -17.98
CA SER A 340 11.60 5.21 -16.68
C SER A 340 10.51 4.69 -15.74
N VAL A 341 10.85 4.55 -14.46
CA VAL A 341 9.93 4.17 -13.39
C VAL A 341 10.10 5.17 -12.25
N GLN A 342 9.01 5.81 -11.86
CA GLN A 342 8.90 6.60 -10.64
C GLN A 342 7.90 5.91 -9.72
N LEU A 343 8.26 5.72 -8.46
CA LEU A 343 7.40 5.16 -7.43
C LEU A 343 7.38 6.13 -6.24
N ASP A 344 6.24 6.76 -5.98
CA ASP A 344 6.01 7.52 -4.75
C ASP A 344 5.39 6.58 -3.71
N VAL A 345 6.08 6.42 -2.58
CA VAL A 345 5.56 5.73 -1.39
C VAL A 345 5.43 6.76 -0.26
N ALA A 346 4.20 7.17 0.06
CA ALA A 346 3.92 8.10 1.16
C ALA A 346 4.73 9.42 1.13
N GLY A 347 4.96 9.98 -0.06
CA GLY A 347 5.74 11.21 -0.28
C GLY A 347 7.24 10.97 -0.52
N SER A 348 7.70 9.71 -0.50
CA SER A 348 9.08 9.33 -0.79
C SER A 348 9.21 8.84 -2.24
N LEU A 349 9.75 9.70 -3.11
CA LEU A 349 9.96 9.39 -4.53
C LEU A 349 11.19 8.52 -4.75
N VAL A 350 10.99 7.34 -5.34
CA VAL A 350 12.03 6.42 -5.81
C VAL A 350 12.06 6.44 -7.33
N GLU A 351 13.16 6.92 -7.91
CA GLU A 351 13.38 6.89 -9.36
C GLU A 351 14.22 5.68 -9.79
N GLY A 352 13.94 5.15 -10.97
CA GLY A 352 14.64 4.02 -11.53
C GLY A 352 14.28 3.75 -13.00
N PHE A 353 14.74 2.61 -13.50
CA PHE A 353 14.51 2.20 -14.87
C PHE A 353 14.13 0.73 -14.96
N ALA A 354 13.14 0.41 -15.80
CA ALA A 354 12.85 -0.95 -16.21
C ALA A 354 13.40 -1.24 -17.60
N ARG A 355 13.67 -2.52 -17.88
CA ARG A 355 13.85 -3.04 -19.24
C ARG A 355 12.95 -4.25 -19.44
N LEU A 356 12.04 -4.12 -20.38
CA LEU A 356 11.25 -5.23 -20.92
C LEU A 356 12.04 -5.88 -22.06
N GLU A 357 12.19 -7.20 -22.04
CA GLU A 357 12.74 -7.98 -23.15
C GLU A 357 11.72 -9.04 -23.58
N MET A 358 11.24 -8.92 -24.83
CA MET A 358 10.22 -9.77 -25.42
C MET A 358 10.84 -10.70 -26.47
N SER A 359 10.43 -11.97 -26.49
CA SER A 359 10.91 -12.99 -27.44
C SER A 359 9.77 -13.90 -27.88
N GLU A 360 9.61 -14.16 -29.17
CA GLU A 360 8.49 -14.96 -29.72
C GLU A 360 7.12 -14.51 -29.17
N ALA A 361 6.96 -13.18 -29.07
CA ALA A 361 5.88 -12.44 -28.42
C ALA A 361 5.78 -12.58 -26.88
N SER A 362 6.43 -13.53 -26.21
CA SER A 362 6.38 -13.67 -24.74
C SER A 362 7.34 -12.71 -24.02
N LEU A 363 7.05 -12.45 -22.73
CA LEU A 363 8.00 -11.83 -21.82
C LEU A 363 9.12 -12.84 -21.52
N SER A 364 10.31 -12.64 -22.09
CA SER A 364 11.46 -13.49 -21.81
C SER A 364 12.24 -13.00 -20.59
N ARG A 365 12.30 -11.67 -20.37
CA ARG A 365 12.97 -11.09 -19.21
C ARG A 365 12.43 -9.72 -18.86
N LEU A 366 12.24 -9.46 -17.57
CA LEU A 366 12.07 -8.12 -17.03
C LEU A 366 13.27 -7.81 -16.13
N LEU A 367 13.82 -6.60 -16.25
CA LEU A 367 14.81 -6.07 -15.32
C LEU A 367 14.29 -4.73 -14.77
N VAL A 368 14.48 -4.45 -13.49
CA VAL A 368 14.16 -3.15 -12.87
C VAL A 368 15.34 -2.75 -12.00
N LYS A 369 15.82 -1.50 -12.12
CA LYS A 369 17.00 -1.01 -11.41
C LYS A 369 16.76 0.37 -10.82
N THR A 370 17.00 0.50 -9.52
CA THR A 370 17.04 1.76 -8.76
C THR A 370 18.52 2.13 -8.48
N PRO A 371 18.83 3.22 -7.77
CA PRO A 371 20.21 3.53 -7.36
C PRO A 371 20.86 2.49 -6.43
N GLN A 372 20.07 1.68 -5.70
CA GLN A 372 20.55 0.75 -4.67
C GLN A 372 20.20 -0.72 -4.93
N THR A 373 19.12 -1.00 -5.69
CA THR A 373 18.60 -2.36 -5.90
C THR A 373 18.43 -2.68 -7.39
N GLN A 374 18.55 -3.97 -7.73
CA GLN A 374 18.15 -4.49 -9.03
C GLN A 374 17.27 -5.73 -8.88
N PHE A 375 16.12 -5.73 -9.53
CA PHE A 375 15.25 -6.90 -9.70
C PHE A 375 15.41 -7.47 -11.11
N VAL A 376 15.40 -8.79 -11.23
CA VAL A 376 15.44 -9.48 -12.52
C VAL A 376 14.47 -10.65 -12.47
N TYR A 377 13.44 -10.62 -13.30
CA TYR A 377 12.57 -11.77 -13.54
C TYR A 377 12.98 -12.45 -14.85
N THR A 378 13.33 -13.73 -14.77
CA THR A 378 13.73 -14.59 -15.89
C THR A 378 13.40 -16.04 -15.53
N ASP A 379 12.92 -16.84 -16.48
CA ASP A 379 12.77 -18.30 -16.33
C ASP A 379 11.98 -18.76 -15.08
N ASP A 380 10.83 -18.10 -14.81
CA ASP A 380 9.97 -18.28 -13.61
C ASP A 380 10.58 -17.87 -12.25
N VAL A 381 11.80 -17.31 -12.24
CA VAL A 381 12.48 -16.87 -11.01
C VAL A 381 12.59 -15.34 -10.97
N LEU A 382 12.12 -14.74 -9.88
CA LEU A 382 12.38 -13.35 -9.53
C LEU A 382 13.63 -13.28 -8.64
N TYR A 383 14.70 -12.70 -9.16
CA TYR A 383 15.90 -12.36 -8.41
C TYR A 383 15.81 -10.93 -7.88
N ALA A 384 16.24 -10.71 -6.64
CA ALA A 384 16.45 -9.39 -6.04
C ALA A 384 17.92 -9.25 -5.64
N MET A 385 18.56 -8.17 -6.06
CA MET A 385 19.99 -7.94 -5.90
C MET A 385 20.26 -6.64 -5.13
N TYR A 386 21.18 -6.70 -4.17
CA TYR A 386 21.60 -5.58 -3.34
C TYR A 386 23.10 -5.68 -3.04
N ASP A 387 23.92 -4.76 -3.59
CA ASP A 387 25.38 -4.95 -3.76
C ASP A 387 25.71 -6.35 -4.32
N LYS A 388 26.29 -7.24 -3.50
CA LYS A 388 26.60 -8.63 -3.84
C LYS A 388 25.57 -9.64 -3.34
N ALA A 389 24.68 -9.23 -2.45
CA ALA A 389 23.66 -10.10 -1.90
C ALA A 389 22.58 -10.35 -2.97
N VAL A 390 22.36 -11.62 -3.33
CA VAL A 390 21.34 -12.03 -4.29
C VAL A 390 20.33 -12.93 -3.57
N ALA A 391 19.05 -12.56 -3.64
CA ALA A 391 17.93 -13.39 -3.23
C ALA A 391 17.15 -13.85 -4.46
N LYS A 392 16.44 -14.97 -4.36
CA LYS A 392 15.53 -15.49 -5.39
C LYS A 392 14.20 -15.98 -4.81
N LEU A 393 13.16 -15.89 -5.64
CA LEU A 393 11.80 -16.36 -5.40
C LEU A 393 11.28 -17.08 -6.65
N THR A 394 10.83 -18.33 -6.52
CA THR A 394 10.17 -19.08 -7.60
C THR A 394 8.69 -18.69 -7.69
N VAL A 395 8.26 -18.21 -8.86
CA VAL A 395 6.96 -17.51 -9.00
C VAL A 395 5.80 -18.50 -9.07
N SER A 396 5.95 -19.60 -9.83
CA SER A 396 4.93 -20.66 -9.88
C SER A 396 4.71 -21.36 -8.54
N GLU A 397 5.72 -21.44 -7.66
CA GLU A 397 5.58 -22.02 -6.32
C GLU A 397 4.79 -21.11 -5.37
N LEU A 398 4.95 -19.78 -5.49
CA LEU A 398 4.15 -18.81 -4.76
C LEU A 398 2.69 -18.79 -5.26
N GLN A 399 2.46 -18.87 -6.57
CA GLN A 399 1.13 -19.08 -7.15
C GLN A 399 0.49 -20.40 -6.65
N GLY A 400 1.26 -21.48 -6.57
CA GLY A 400 0.80 -22.76 -6.05
C GLY A 400 0.43 -22.74 -4.56
N ALA A 401 1.01 -21.83 -3.78
CA ALA A 401 0.63 -21.58 -2.38
C ALA A 401 -0.57 -20.63 -2.24
N LEU A 402 -0.80 -19.76 -3.24
CA LEU A 402 -1.83 -18.73 -3.23
C LEU A 402 -2.70 -18.82 -4.49
N PRO A 403 -3.78 -19.65 -4.49
CA PRO A 403 -4.66 -19.80 -5.64
C PRO A 403 -5.36 -18.51 -6.09
N ASP A 404 -5.37 -17.48 -5.24
CA ASP A 404 -5.93 -16.14 -5.48
C ASP A 404 -4.87 -15.13 -6.02
N PHE A 405 -3.62 -15.56 -6.21
CA PHE A 405 -2.49 -14.70 -6.60
C PHE A 405 -2.32 -14.63 -8.12
N GLY A 406 -3.02 -13.64 -8.69
CA GLY A 406 -3.13 -13.42 -10.14
C GLY A 406 -4.56 -13.71 -10.61
N THR A 407 -5.12 -12.78 -11.38
CA THR A 407 -6.41 -12.98 -12.06
C THR A 407 -6.24 -13.68 -13.39
N GLY A 408 -7.33 -14.30 -13.87
CA GLY A 408 -7.36 -14.85 -15.22
C GLY A 408 -7.16 -13.74 -16.25
N SER A 409 -6.48 -14.05 -17.35
CA SER A 409 -6.30 -13.09 -18.44
C SER A 409 -7.64 -12.56 -18.96
N GLU A 410 -8.72 -13.36 -18.95
CA GLU A 410 -10.08 -12.93 -19.30
C GLU A 410 -10.64 -11.80 -18.41
N GLU A 411 -10.22 -11.69 -17.15
CA GLU A 411 -10.72 -10.68 -16.20
C GLU A 411 -10.04 -9.33 -16.41
N ILE A 412 -8.70 -9.34 -16.58
CA ILE A 412 -7.91 -8.16 -16.96
C ILE A 412 -8.29 -7.69 -18.38
N VAL A 413 -8.54 -8.63 -19.30
CA VAL A 413 -9.06 -8.37 -20.67
C VAL A 413 -10.33 -7.52 -20.61
N SER A 414 -11.30 -7.92 -19.78
CA SER A 414 -12.58 -7.23 -19.66
C SER A 414 -12.46 -5.92 -18.88
N ALA A 415 -11.56 -5.82 -17.91
CA ALA A 415 -11.27 -4.58 -17.19
C ALA A 415 -10.78 -3.46 -18.13
N ILE A 416 -9.91 -3.79 -19.10
CA ILE A 416 -9.46 -2.82 -20.12
C ILE A 416 -10.55 -2.55 -21.16
N GLU A 417 -11.34 -3.55 -21.57
CA GLU A 417 -12.46 -3.34 -22.50
C GLU A 417 -13.49 -2.33 -21.96
N ASN A 418 -13.77 -2.39 -20.65
CA ASN A 418 -14.68 -1.47 -19.97
C ASN A 418 -13.99 -0.16 -19.51
N GLY A 419 -12.76 0.11 -19.96
CA GLY A 419 -12.01 1.32 -19.64
C GLY A 419 -12.69 2.60 -20.18
N VAL A 420 -12.71 3.65 -19.37
CA VAL A 420 -13.20 4.98 -19.76
C VAL A 420 -12.14 5.63 -20.65
N LEU A 421 -12.53 5.99 -21.88
CA LEU A 421 -11.69 6.75 -22.79
C LEU A 421 -12.09 8.23 -22.77
N GLU A 422 -11.11 9.11 -22.59
CA GLU A 422 -11.28 10.56 -22.67
C GLU A 422 -10.28 11.14 -23.68
N LYS A 423 -10.66 12.24 -24.35
CA LYS A 423 -9.81 12.96 -25.31
C LYS A 423 -9.75 14.44 -24.97
N GLU A 424 -8.55 14.96 -24.72
CA GLU A 424 -8.29 16.38 -24.51
C GLU A 424 -7.24 16.89 -25.52
N GLY A 425 -7.73 17.47 -26.62
CA GLY A 425 -6.87 17.89 -27.73
C GLY A 425 -6.21 16.69 -28.41
N ASN A 426 -4.88 16.62 -28.36
CA ASN A 426 -4.10 15.49 -28.88
C ASN A 426 -3.81 14.43 -27.80
N LEU A 427 -4.13 14.68 -26.53
CA LEU A 427 -3.98 13.69 -25.45
C LEU A 427 -5.21 12.78 -25.44
N VAL A 428 -4.98 11.47 -25.37
CA VAL A 428 -6.01 10.46 -25.16
C VAL A 428 -5.65 9.67 -23.91
N THR A 429 -6.56 9.63 -22.94
CA THR A 429 -6.42 8.84 -21.72
C THR A 429 -7.35 7.64 -21.74
N VAL A 430 -6.88 6.51 -21.23
CA VAL A 430 -7.70 5.32 -20.98
C VAL A 430 -7.57 4.97 -19.50
N SER A 431 -8.68 5.08 -18.77
CA SER A 431 -8.76 4.83 -17.33
C SER A 431 -9.54 3.53 -17.07
N CYS A 432 -8.90 2.52 -16.51
CA CYS A 432 -9.51 1.23 -16.20
C CYS A 432 -9.18 0.76 -14.78
N VAL A 433 -9.91 -0.22 -14.26
CA VAL A 433 -9.69 -0.77 -12.91
C VAL A 433 -9.44 -2.27 -13.02
N LEU A 434 -8.19 -2.70 -12.81
CA LEU A 434 -7.80 -4.11 -12.89
C LEU A 434 -8.13 -4.84 -11.58
N PRO A 435 -8.96 -5.90 -11.60
CA PRO A 435 -9.10 -6.78 -10.46
C PRO A 435 -7.85 -7.67 -10.33
N LEU A 436 -7.28 -7.76 -9.12
CA LEU A 436 -6.16 -8.62 -8.78
C LEU A 436 -6.47 -9.45 -7.52
N GLY A 437 -7.51 -10.28 -7.63
CA GLY A 437 -7.92 -11.29 -6.64
C GLY A 437 -8.53 -10.72 -5.36
N THR A 438 -7.78 -9.92 -4.61
CA THR A 438 -8.20 -9.34 -3.32
C THR A 438 -8.15 -7.81 -3.27
N GLY A 439 -7.86 -7.15 -4.39
CA GLY A 439 -7.85 -5.69 -4.52
C GLY A 439 -8.00 -5.25 -5.97
N ASP A 440 -8.45 -4.00 -6.14
CA ASP A 440 -8.68 -3.35 -7.42
C ASP A 440 -7.58 -2.29 -7.62
N ILE A 441 -6.89 -2.29 -8.77
CA ILE A 441 -5.87 -1.28 -9.11
C ILE A 441 -6.41 -0.38 -10.24
N PRO A 442 -6.65 0.92 -9.99
CA PRO A 442 -6.93 1.87 -11.07
C PRO A 442 -5.64 2.17 -11.84
N LEU A 443 -5.71 2.03 -13.16
CA LEU A 443 -4.66 2.41 -14.10
C LEU A 443 -5.16 3.52 -15.02
N VAL A 444 -4.28 4.47 -15.33
CA VAL A 444 -4.49 5.51 -16.35
C VAL A 444 -3.36 5.43 -17.37
N PHE A 445 -3.70 5.04 -18.60
CA PHE A 445 -2.78 5.02 -19.73
C PHE A 445 -2.86 6.35 -20.49
N GLY A 446 -1.73 7.02 -20.67
CA GLY A 446 -1.61 8.25 -21.47
C GLY A 446 -1.05 7.98 -22.87
N PHE A 447 -1.76 8.46 -23.89
CA PHE A 447 -1.34 8.40 -25.29
C PHE A 447 -1.44 9.78 -25.95
N SER A 448 -0.64 10.03 -26.99
CA SER A 448 -0.88 11.14 -27.92
C SER A 448 -1.33 10.62 -29.28
N GLU A 449 -2.42 11.19 -29.81
CA GLU A 449 -2.93 10.95 -31.15
C GLU A 449 -2.53 12.09 -32.09
N THR A 450 -1.99 11.80 -33.27
CA THR A 450 -1.75 12.78 -34.34
C THR A 450 -1.73 12.09 -35.71
N ASP A 451 -2.47 12.64 -36.69
CA ASP A 451 -2.61 12.09 -38.05
C ASP A 451 -2.94 10.59 -38.10
N GLY A 452 -3.83 10.13 -37.20
CA GLY A 452 -4.22 8.71 -37.09
C GLY A 452 -3.13 7.78 -36.56
N LYS A 453 -2.10 8.31 -35.89
CA LYS A 453 -1.08 7.53 -35.19
C LYS A 453 -1.20 7.73 -33.69
N VAL A 454 -1.10 6.62 -32.95
CA VAL A 454 -1.04 6.59 -31.49
C VAL A 454 0.41 6.42 -31.04
N GLU A 455 0.84 7.23 -30.07
CA GLU A 455 2.13 7.08 -29.39
C GLU A 455 1.90 7.06 -27.88
N TRP A 456 2.40 6.04 -27.19
CA TRP A 456 2.31 5.93 -25.73
C TRP A 456 3.20 6.96 -25.02
N LYS A 457 2.73 7.46 -23.86
CA LYS A 457 3.42 8.47 -23.04
C LYS A 457 3.63 8.05 -21.59
N TYR A 458 2.61 7.52 -20.91
CA TYR A 458 2.74 7.07 -19.52
C TYR A 458 1.73 5.97 -19.15
N ILE A 459 2.03 5.21 -18.10
CA ILE A 459 1.06 4.43 -17.33
C ILE A 459 1.17 4.90 -15.88
N ASN A 460 0.07 5.37 -15.32
CA ASN A 460 -0.02 5.75 -13.92
C ASN A 460 -0.89 4.75 -13.17
N ALA A 461 -0.45 4.34 -11.99
CA ALA A 461 -1.25 3.64 -10.99
C ALA A 461 -1.26 4.47 -9.70
N SER A 462 -2.37 4.52 -8.98
CA SER A 462 -2.39 4.95 -7.58
C SER A 462 -3.26 4.00 -6.76
N LEU A 463 -2.81 3.67 -5.55
CA LEU A 463 -3.52 2.77 -4.65
C LEU A 463 -3.41 3.27 -3.22
N SER A 464 -4.55 3.46 -2.54
CA SER A 464 -4.56 3.72 -1.11
C SER A 464 -4.36 2.41 -0.35
N VAL A 465 -3.20 2.27 0.28
CA VAL A 465 -2.75 1.05 0.96
C VAL A 465 -2.61 1.37 2.45
N PHE A 466 -3.61 0.93 3.23
CA PHE A 466 -3.74 1.20 4.67
C PHE A 466 -3.74 2.69 5.08
N GLY A 467 -4.20 3.59 4.19
CA GLY A 467 -4.35 5.02 4.45
C GLY A 467 -3.30 5.91 3.77
N GLN A 468 -2.16 5.33 3.38
CA GLN A 468 -1.16 6.00 2.53
C GLN A 468 -1.53 5.83 1.06
N GLU A 469 -1.26 6.85 0.22
CA GLU A 469 -1.20 6.62 -1.22
C GLU A 469 0.17 6.09 -1.63
N ILE A 470 0.16 5.06 -2.46
CA ILE A 470 1.30 4.58 -3.24
C ILE A 470 0.97 4.86 -4.70
N SER A 471 1.79 5.62 -5.40
CA SER A 471 1.61 5.88 -6.83
C SER A 471 2.84 5.48 -7.64
N ALA A 472 2.61 4.95 -8.84
CA ALA A 472 3.66 4.53 -9.75
C ALA A 472 3.40 5.11 -11.14
N THR A 473 4.42 5.76 -11.70
CA THR A 473 4.43 6.34 -13.05
C THR A 473 5.49 5.62 -13.87
N VAL A 474 5.11 5.11 -15.04
CA VAL A 474 6.01 4.40 -15.97
C VAL A 474 5.94 5.06 -17.34
N GLU A 475 7.07 5.42 -17.93
CA GLU A 475 7.16 6.16 -19.20
C GLU A 475 8.19 5.50 -20.15
N PRO A 476 8.07 5.66 -21.48
CA PRO A 476 9.07 5.17 -22.43
C PRO A 476 10.36 6.00 -22.35
N SER A 477 11.51 5.35 -22.18
CA SER A 477 12.80 6.03 -22.03
C SER A 477 13.82 5.63 -23.09
N SER A 478 14.61 6.61 -23.56
CA SER A 478 15.72 6.38 -24.48
C SER A 478 17.06 6.09 -23.77
N GLU A 479 17.06 5.99 -22.44
CA GLU A 479 18.27 5.81 -21.64
C GLU A 479 18.99 4.47 -21.83
N LYS A 480 20.32 4.52 -21.76
CA LYS A 480 21.22 3.39 -22.00
C LYS A 480 21.70 2.76 -20.70
N VAL A 481 20.73 2.37 -19.88
CA VAL A 481 20.93 1.74 -18.57
C VAL A 481 21.70 0.43 -18.69
N GLN A 482 22.78 0.31 -17.92
CA GLN A 482 23.47 -0.95 -17.69
C GLN A 482 22.87 -1.66 -16.47
N PHE A 483 22.37 -2.87 -16.72
CA PHE A 483 21.90 -3.81 -15.71
C PHE A 483 23.02 -4.82 -15.43
N ASP A 484 23.13 -5.23 -14.18
CA ASP A 484 24.19 -6.12 -13.69
C ASP A 484 23.79 -7.60 -13.89
N PRO A 485 24.76 -8.50 -14.12
CA PRO A 485 24.46 -9.91 -14.35
C PRO A 485 24.01 -10.59 -13.06
N VAL A 486 22.92 -11.35 -13.13
CA VAL A 486 22.52 -12.27 -12.05
C VAL A 486 23.53 -13.41 -12.00
N ILE A 487 24.13 -13.65 -10.83
CA ILE A 487 24.93 -14.84 -10.55
C ILE A 487 24.02 -15.79 -9.76
N ALA A 488 23.38 -16.72 -10.46
CA ALA A 488 22.33 -17.57 -9.87
C ALA A 488 22.86 -18.59 -8.84
N ASP A 489 24.16 -18.92 -8.89
CA ASP A 489 24.81 -19.80 -7.92
C ASP A 489 24.98 -19.14 -6.54
N ASP A 490 25.02 -17.79 -6.48
CA ASP A 490 25.10 -17.00 -5.24
C ASP A 490 23.70 -16.62 -4.69
N ALA A 491 22.61 -17.11 -5.31
CA ALA A 491 21.25 -16.66 -5.03
C ALA A 491 20.56 -17.44 -3.89
N VAL A 492 20.31 -16.76 -2.79
CA VAL A 492 19.64 -17.28 -1.58
C VAL A 492 18.16 -17.49 -1.82
N ASP A 493 17.65 -18.69 -1.54
CA ASP A 493 16.25 -19.06 -1.80
C ASP A 493 15.31 -18.64 -0.66
N MET A 494 14.46 -17.66 -0.91
CA MET A 494 13.49 -17.15 0.07
C MET A 494 12.08 -17.71 -0.15
N THR A 495 11.87 -18.59 -1.15
CA THR A 495 10.54 -18.99 -1.61
C THR A 495 9.72 -19.68 -0.51
N LEU A 496 10.36 -20.51 0.31
CA LEU A 496 9.72 -21.22 1.42
C LEU A 496 9.28 -20.29 2.56
N PHE A 497 10.06 -19.27 2.90
CA PHE A 497 9.69 -18.25 3.89
C PHE A 497 8.59 -17.32 3.37
N ALA A 498 8.69 -16.86 2.11
CA ALA A 498 7.68 -16.00 1.49
C ALA A 498 6.30 -16.70 1.41
N LYS A 499 6.30 -18.02 1.18
CA LYS A 499 5.10 -18.86 1.24
C LYS A 499 4.45 -18.89 2.62
N ASP A 500 5.25 -19.04 3.68
CA ASP A 500 4.75 -19.06 5.06
C ASP A 500 4.16 -17.71 5.48
N LEU A 501 4.85 -16.62 5.18
CA LEU A 501 4.38 -15.26 5.48
C LEU A 501 3.03 -14.96 4.80
N ALA A 502 2.78 -15.55 3.63
CA ALA A 502 1.51 -15.42 2.92
C ALA A 502 0.34 -16.12 3.64
N ASP A 503 0.62 -17.21 4.36
CA ASP A 503 -0.31 -17.92 5.26
C ASP A 503 0.06 -17.71 6.75
N PHE A 504 0.33 -16.46 7.14
CA PHE A 504 0.54 -16.06 8.54
C PHE A 504 -0.54 -16.59 9.51
N SER A 505 -1.74 -16.89 9.02
CA SER A 505 -2.83 -17.54 9.75
C SER A 505 -2.56 -18.99 10.21
N SER A 506 -1.61 -19.71 9.59
CA SER A 506 -1.19 -21.06 10.01
C SER A 506 0.09 -21.07 10.83
N LEU A 507 0.77 -19.93 10.96
CA LEU A 507 1.93 -19.78 11.83
C LEU A 507 1.52 -19.62 13.29
N LYS A 508 2.32 -20.21 14.18
CA LYS A 508 2.20 -19.99 15.62
C LYS A 508 2.72 -18.60 15.97
N ALA A 509 3.93 -18.27 15.49
CA ALA A 509 4.54 -16.95 15.66
C ALA A 509 5.27 -16.49 14.39
N LEU A 510 5.39 -15.16 14.23
CA LEU A 510 6.52 -14.55 13.55
C LEU A 510 7.54 -14.13 14.61
N THR A 511 8.83 -14.31 14.30
CA THR A 511 9.94 -13.78 15.09
C THR A 511 10.75 -12.82 14.23
N GLY A 512 11.46 -11.89 14.85
CA GLY A 512 12.41 -11.02 14.16
C GLY A 512 13.43 -10.45 15.12
N SER A 513 14.67 -10.30 14.66
CA SER A 513 15.74 -9.69 15.42
C SER A 513 16.55 -8.71 14.58
N ALA A 514 17.15 -7.72 15.23
CA ALA A 514 18.01 -6.73 14.60
C ALA A 514 19.20 -6.38 15.51
N ASP A 515 20.41 -6.52 14.98
CA ASP A 515 21.66 -6.22 15.67
C ASP A 515 22.41 -5.12 14.93
N TYR A 516 22.61 -3.96 15.56
CA TYR A 516 23.40 -2.86 15.02
C TYR A 516 24.57 -2.53 15.96
N ALA A 517 25.79 -2.57 15.44
CA ALA A 517 27.01 -2.39 16.24
C ALA A 517 27.94 -1.30 15.67
N THR A 518 28.46 -0.46 16.56
CA THR A 518 29.47 0.58 16.30
C THR A 518 30.54 0.56 17.41
N ASP A 519 31.63 1.31 17.28
CA ASP A 519 32.59 1.45 18.40
C ASP A 519 31.96 2.16 19.63
N ALA A 520 30.96 3.03 19.43
CA ALA A 520 30.32 3.82 20.50
C ALA A 520 29.09 3.16 21.15
N GLN A 521 28.38 2.30 20.41
CA GLN A 521 27.08 1.78 20.81
C GLN A 521 26.76 0.44 20.10
N ASP A 522 26.15 -0.49 20.84
CA ASP A 522 25.34 -1.57 20.26
C ASP A 522 23.85 -1.28 20.48
N VAL A 523 23.02 -1.68 19.53
CA VAL A 523 21.57 -1.77 19.63
C VAL A 523 21.16 -3.18 19.21
N HIS A 524 20.45 -3.88 20.08
CA HIS A 524 19.88 -5.19 19.82
C HIS A 524 18.36 -5.13 20.03
N VAL A 525 17.59 -5.70 19.11
CA VAL A 525 16.13 -5.79 19.17
C VAL A 525 15.74 -7.24 18.93
N ASP A 526 14.89 -7.78 19.80
CA ASP A 526 14.17 -9.04 19.60
C ASP A 526 12.67 -8.74 19.59
N ALA A 527 11.91 -9.34 18.68
CA ALA A 527 10.48 -9.15 18.54
C ALA A 527 9.77 -10.46 18.15
N ASN A 528 8.73 -10.82 18.89
CA ASN A 528 7.89 -11.99 18.65
C ASN A 528 6.42 -11.58 18.57
N ILE A 529 5.67 -12.14 17.61
CA ILE A 529 4.26 -11.83 17.36
C ILE A 529 3.48 -13.13 17.15
N GLU A 530 2.48 -13.40 18.01
CA GLU A 530 1.53 -14.51 17.87
C GLU A 530 0.14 -14.02 17.44
N ASN A 531 -0.61 -14.85 16.72
CA ASN A 531 -2.04 -14.61 16.45
C ASN A 531 -2.88 -14.84 17.72
N ALA A 532 -3.83 -13.95 18.03
CA ALA A 532 -4.79 -14.16 19.12
C ALA A 532 -6.21 -14.45 18.55
N GLU A 533 -6.88 -15.48 19.08
CA GLU A 533 -8.25 -15.85 18.63
C GLU A 533 -9.30 -14.76 18.91
N SER A 534 -9.04 -13.89 19.91
CA SER A 534 -9.92 -12.77 20.28
C SER A 534 -9.17 -11.72 21.11
N GLY A 535 -9.51 -10.44 20.91
CA GLY A 535 -9.06 -9.31 21.71
C GLY A 535 -9.59 -7.99 21.13
N ILE A 536 -9.29 -6.87 21.78
CA ILE A 536 -9.32 -5.53 21.15
C ILE A 536 -8.21 -5.46 20.10
N VAL A 537 -7.03 -6.00 20.44
CA VAL A 537 -5.93 -6.25 19.50
C VAL A 537 -5.83 -7.77 19.22
N PRO A 538 -6.01 -8.25 17.98
CA PRO A 538 -6.05 -9.69 17.66
C PRO A 538 -4.65 -10.33 17.49
N VAL A 539 -3.64 -9.79 18.16
CA VAL A 539 -2.28 -10.35 18.23
C VAL A 539 -1.72 -10.21 19.64
N LYS A 540 -0.81 -11.10 20.01
CA LYS A 540 0.11 -10.90 21.14
C LYS A 540 1.46 -10.46 20.61
N ALA A 541 2.18 -9.65 21.38
CA ALA A 541 3.51 -9.20 21.04
C ALA A 541 4.43 -9.21 22.26
N ASP A 542 5.70 -9.49 22.02
CA ASP A 542 6.78 -9.52 23.00
C ASP A 542 8.00 -8.88 22.30
N VAL A 543 8.46 -7.72 22.79
CA VAL A 543 9.47 -6.90 22.12
C VAL A 543 10.48 -6.39 23.13
N ALA A 544 11.73 -6.80 22.98
CA ALA A 544 12.87 -6.35 23.76
C ALA A 544 13.77 -5.42 22.93
N VAL A 545 14.22 -4.32 23.54
CA VAL A 545 15.18 -3.38 22.95
C VAL A 545 16.29 -3.11 23.95
N CYS A 546 17.52 -3.45 23.58
CA CYS A 546 18.73 -3.30 24.39
C CYS A 546 19.69 -2.34 23.70
N VAL A 547 19.95 -1.18 24.30
CA VAL A 547 20.95 -0.20 23.83
C VAL A 547 22.11 -0.18 24.82
N GLN A 548 23.30 -0.57 24.39
CA GLN A 548 24.50 -0.58 25.22
C GLN A 548 25.49 0.47 24.71
N ASN A 549 25.73 1.51 25.51
CA ASN A 549 26.69 2.57 25.18
C ASN A 549 28.11 2.18 25.65
N TYR A 550 29.13 2.68 24.95
CA TYR A 550 30.54 2.43 25.23
C TYR A 550 31.35 3.73 25.20
N LYS A 551 32.44 3.76 25.97
CA LYS A 551 33.35 4.91 26.04
C LYS A 551 34.15 5.03 24.76
N THR A 552 34.20 6.22 24.18
CA THR A 552 35.07 6.55 23.04
C THR A 552 36.15 7.54 23.44
N ASP A 553 37.24 7.59 22.67
CA ASP A 553 38.24 8.65 22.74
C ASP A 553 37.85 9.88 21.90
N ASP A 554 38.71 10.90 21.89
CA ASP A 554 38.53 12.15 21.12
C ASP A 554 38.43 11.95 19.59
N THR A 555 38.69 10.73 19.08
CA THR A 555 38.57 10.37 17.66
C THR A 555 37.30 9.55 17.35
N GLY A 556 36.52 9.18 18.38
CA GLY A 556 35.34 8.32 18.28
C GLY A 556 35.64 6.82 18.33
N ALA A 557 36.89 6.42 18.55
CA ALA A 557 37.27 5.01 18.65
C ALA A 557 36.99 4.47 20.06
N ALA A 558 36.61 3.19 20.17
CA ALA A 558 36.22 2.62 21.47
C ALA A 558 37.41 2.45 22.44
N ILE A 559 37.24 2.96 23.66
CA ILE A 559 38.16 2.74 24.79
C ILE A 559 37.97 1.32 25.29
N ARG A 560 39.04 0.52 25.26
CA ARG A 560 39.01 -0.92 25.56
C ARG A 560 39.72 -1.26 26.88
N ASP A 561 39.26 -2.32 27.51
CA ASP A 561 39.79 -2.83 28.78
C ASP A 561 41.06 -3.68 28.59
N GLU A 562 41.58 -4.25 29.68
CA GLU A 562 42.76 -5.14 29.65
C GLU A 562 42.54 -6.46 28.87
N ASN A 563 41.28 -6.80 28.56
CA ASN A 563 40.87 -7.97 27.76
C ASN A 563 40.53 -7.59 26.30
N ASN A 564 40.72 -6.33 25.89
CA ASN A 564 40.36 -5.75 24.59
C ASN A 564 38.84 -5.65 24.31
N ALA A 565 37.99 -5.84 25.34
CA ALA A 565 36.55 -5.57 25.27
C ALA A 565 36.28 -4.06 25.34
N ARG A 566 35.19 -3.58 24.72
CA ARG A 566 34.79 -2.16 24.81
C ARG A 566 34.33 -1.83 26.23
N THR A 567 34.72 -0.68 26.77
CA THR A 567 34.38 -0.26 28.13
C THR A 567 32.96 0.31 28.18
N PRO A 568 31.99 -0.28 28.91
CA PRO A 568 30.62 0.22 28.96
C PRO A 568 30.50 1.63 29.57
N ASP A 569 29.47 2.38 29.14
CA ASP A 569 29.11 3.69 29.72
C ASP A 569 27.59 3.84 29.92
N GLY A 570 26.99 2.83 30.56
CA GLY A 570 25.54 2.75 30.75
C GLY A 570 24.79 2.23 29.52
N GLY A 571 23.48 2.07 29.65
CA GLY A 571 22.62 1.57 28.59
C GLY A 571 21.15 1.87 28.87
N HIS A 572 20.28 1.46 27.94
CA HIS A 572 18.83 1.59 28.02
C HIS A 572 18.22 0.26 27.60
N PHE A 573 17.40 -0.33 28.48
CA PHE A 573 16.82 -1.65 28.26
C PHE A 573 15.31 -1.55 28.42
N VAL A 574 14.56 -1.77 27.34
CA VAL A 574 13.10 -1.70 27.29
C VAL A 574 12.57 -3.10 26.96
N HIS A 575 11.56 -3.56 27.68
CA HIS A 575 10.79 -4.76 27.34
C HIS A 575 9.30 -4.41 27.33
N ALA A 576 8.63 -4.65 26.21
CA ALA A 576 7.21 -4.41 26.02
C ALA A 576 6.48 -5.73 25.67
N ILE A 577 5.52 -6.13 26.49
CA ILE A 577 4.68 -7.31 26.25
C ILE A 577 3.23 -6.87 26.13
N LEU A 578 2.58 -7.20 25.02
CA LEU A 578 1.14 -7.11 24.83
C LEU A 578 0.52 -8.51 24.95
N ALA A 579 -0.18 -8.74 26.06
CA ALA A 579 -0.89 -9.99 26.32
C ALA A 579 -2.28 -9.70 26.90
N ASP A 580 -3.28 -10.41 26.39
CA ASP A 580 -4.65 -10.47 26.92
C ASP A 580 -5.29 -9.06 27.12
N ASP A 581 -5.15 -8.20 26.10
CA ASP A 581 -5.55 -6.78 26.05
C ASP A 581 -4.89 -5.85 27.12
N VAL A 582 -3.74 -6.24 27.68
CA VAL A 582 -2.91 -5.42 28.57
C VAL A 582 -1.50 -5.25 28.01
N LEU A 583 -1.03 -4.01 27.95
CA LEU A 583 0.36 -3.67 27.64
C LEU A 583 1.15 -3.57 28.95
N TYR A 584 2.25 -4.31 29.02
CA TYR A 584 3.24 -4.31 30.09
C TYR A 584 4.53 -3.70 29.56
N LEU A 585 5.16 -2.81 30.34
CA LEU A 585 6.42 -2.16 30.02
C LEU A 585 7.40 -2.32 31.19
N SER A 586 8.65 -2.64 30.85
CA SER A 586 9.82 -2.75 31.72
C SER A 586 10.87 -1.77 31.20
N TYR A 587 11.47 -0.95 32.06
CA TYR A 587 12.59 -0.07 31.67
C TYR A 587 13.70 -0.04 32.73
N SER A 588 14.93 -0.24 32.29
CA SER A 588 16.13 -0.22 33.13
C SER A 588 17.29 0.52 32.46
N LEU A 589 18.17 1.10 33.28
CA LEU A 589 19.49 1.59 32.87
C LEU A 589 20.62 0.57 33.09
N VAL A 590 20.29 -0.62 33.60
CA VAL A 590 21.25 -1.63 34.10
C VAL A 590 21.24 -2.90 33.24
N SER A 591 20.07 -3.50 33.01
CA SER A 591 19.90 -4.67 32.14
C SER A 591 18.44 -4.90 31.79
N LEU A 592 18.18 -5.64 30.72
CA LEU A 592 16.82 -6.16 30.44
C LEU A 592 16.27 -6.91 31.66
N ASP A 593 15.02 -6.62 32.02
CA ASP A 593 14.28 -7.17 33.16
C ASP A 593 14.99 -7.25 34.51
N ALA A 594 15.87 -6.28 34.81
CA ALA A 594 16.43 -6.09 36.13
C ALA A 594 15.33 -6.09 37.22
N GLU A 595 15.61 -6.66 38.40
CA GLU A 595 14.69 -6.60 39.56
C GLU A 595 14.39 -5.14 39.99
N THR A 596 15.28 -4.22 39.61
CA THR A 596 15.24 -2.77 39.87
C THR A 596 14.56 -1.96 38.76
N ALA A 597 14.13 -2.60 37.66
CA ALA A 597 13.53 -1.93 36.51
C ALA A 597 12.19 -1.27 36.86
N LEU A 598 11.86 -0.16 36.19
CA LEU A 598 10.53 0.46 36.23
C LEU A 598 9.53 -0.44 35.51
N ARG A 599 8.65 -1.11 36.27
CA ARG A 599 7.63 -2.03 35.76
C ARG A 599 6.24 -1.41 35.86
N VAL A 600 5.64 -1.13 34.71
CA VAL A 600 4.34 -0.46 34.56
C VAL A 600 3.44 -1.20 33.58
N LYS A 601 2.12 -1.10 33.74
CA LYS A 601 1.13 -1.72 32.83
C LYS A 601 -0.07 -0.81 32.59
N ILE A 602 -0.76 -1.01 31.46
CA ILE A 602 -2.03 -0.33 31.16
C ILE A 602 -2.92 -1.23 30.31
N SER A 603 -4.24 -1.20 30.51
CA SER A 603 -5.15 -1.91 29.61
C SER A 603 -5.27 -1.17 28.28
N MET A 604 -5.41 -1.90 27.17
CA MET A 604 -5.63 -1.30 25.86
C MET A 604 -6.92 -0.47 25.82
N PHE A 605 -7.92 -0.83 26.63
CA PHE A 605 -9.14 -0.03 26.80
C PHE A 605 -8.86 1.33 27.45
N ASP A 606 -8.16 1.38 28.60
CA ASP A 606 -7.85 2.63 29.29
C ASP A 606 -6.93 3.53 28.43
N LEU A 607 -5.97 2.92 27.71
CA LEU A 607 -5.10 3.64 26.77
C LEU A 607 -5.91 4.27 25.62
N MET A 608 -6.76 3.49 24.93
CA MET A 608 -7.61 4.00 23.84
C MET A 608 -8.64 5.04 24.30
N MET A 609 -9.20 4.88 25.50
CA MET A 609 -10.17 5.83 26.09
C MET A 609 -9.54 7.17 26.49
N SER A 610 -8.21 7.23 26.67
CA SER A 610 -7.49 8.44 27.08
C SER A 610 -6.93 9.27 25.92
N GLY A 611 -6.94 8.72 24.70
CA GLY A 611 -6.49 9.41 23.49
C GLY A 611 -4.99 9.81 23.49
N MET A 612 -4.63 10.74 22.60
CA MET A 612 -3.24 11.18 22.43
C MET A 612 -2.68 11.93 23.64
N GLU A 613 -3.54 12.53 24.48
CA GLU A 613 -3.08 13.32 25.64
C GLU A 613 -2.30 12.45 26.63
N LEU A 614 -2.75 11.22 26.90
CA LEU A 614 -2.02 10.29 27.75
C LEU A 614 -0.72 9.79 27.09
N ILE A 615 -0.72 9.58 25.78
CA ILE A 615 0.49 9.16 25.04
C ILE A 615 1.56 10.26 25.14
N ASN A 616 1.19 11.51 24.88
CA ASN A 616 2.08 12.67 25.01
C ASN A 616 2.61 12.83 26.45
N ILE A 617 1.76 12.64 27.46
CA ILE A 617 2.19 12.68 28.88
C ILE A 617 3.21 11.55 29.18
N LEU A 618 3.03 10.35 28.63
CA LEU A 618 3.97 9.25 28.86
C LEU A 618 5.31 9.47 28.12
N ASN A 619 5.26 10.05 26.91
CA ASN A 619 6.43 10.57 26.19
C ASN A 619 7.21 11.59 27.05
N ASP A 620 6.54 12.66 27.48
CA ASP A 620 7.18 13.81 28.15
C ASP A 620 7.67 13.50 29.57
N VAL A 621 6.93 12.68 30.34
CA VAL A 621 7.23 12.43 31.77
C VAL A 621 8.26 11.32 31.98
N PHE A 622 8.27 10.29 31.13
CA PHE A 622 9.11 9.10 31.32
C PHE A 622 10.18 8.91 30.25
N GLY A 623 10.16 9.69 29.15
CA GLY A 623 11.04 9.47 28.00
C GLY A 623 10.70 8.21 27.19
N PHE A 624 9.62 7.49 27.56
CA PHE A 624 9.04 6.45 26.72
C PHE A 624 8.36 7.12 25.54
N ASP A 625 9.03 7.23 24.39
CA ASP A 625 8.36 7.60 23.15
C ASP A 625 7.40 6.49 22.72
N LEU A 626 6.22 6.46 23.33
CA LEU A 626 5.12 5.55 23.02
C LEU A 626 4.45 5.93 21.70
N GLY A 627 4.62 7.15 21.21
CA GLY A 627 4.36 7.49 19.81
C GLY A 627 5.23 6.64 18.88
N GLY A 628 6.55 6.71 19.04
CA GLY A 628 7.53 5.93 18.29
C GLY A 628 7.42 4.41 18.51
N ILE A 629 7.29 3.97 19.76
CA ILE A 629 7.18 2.55 20.13
C ILE A 629 5.85 1.96 19.67
N LEU A 630 4.71 2.67 19.73
CA LEU A 630 3.52 2.20 18.99
C LEU A 630 3.75 2.26 17.48
N SER A 631 4.40 3.27 16.91
CA SER A 631 4.70 3.28 15.45
C SER A 631 5.58 2.11 14.98
N ALA A 632 6.29 1.45 15.91
CA ALA A 632 7.09 0.26 15.68
C ALA A 632 6.34 -1.05 16.03
N ALA A 633 5.61 -1.10 17.15
CA ALA A 633 4.93 -2.29 17.66
C ALA A 633 3.52 -2.49 17.07
N THR A 634 2.81 -1.39 16.78
CA THR A 634 1.77 -1.42 15.75
C THR A 634 2.46 -1.32 14.39
N LEU A 635 2.39 -2.40 13.61
CA LEU A 635 2.84 -2.44 12.20
C LEU A 635 1.91 -1.62 11.27
N THR A 636 1.51 -0.42 11.70
CA THR A 636 0.67 0.54 10.97
C THR A 636 1.54 1.58 10.27
N GLN A 637 2.19 1.14 9.19
CA GLN A 637 2.62 1.90 8.00
C GLN A 637 3.48 3.19 8.09
N GLU A 638 3.36 4.05 9.10
CA GLU A 638 3.71 5.49 8.95
C GLU A 638 5.19 5.88 9.09
N SER A 639 6.07 4.97 9.52
CA SER A 639 7.51 5.26 9.69
C SER A 639 8.46 4.20 9.09
N ALA A 640 8.04 2.93 9.03
CA ALA A 640 8.90 1.80 8.66
C ALA A 640 9.64 1.87 7.30
N PRO A 641 9.07 2.43 6.19
CA PRO A 641 9.77 2.43 4.89
C PRO A 641 10.92 3.43 4.78
N ILE A 642 10.86 4.53 5.54
CA ILE A 642 11.59 5.77 5.21
C ILE A 642 13.06 5.73 5.68
N VAL A 643 13.36 4.96 6.72
CA VAL A 643 14.69 4.92 7.33
C VAL A 643 15.69 4.10 6.51
N LEU A 644 15.27 3.03 5.83
CA LEU A 644 16.18 2.12 5.12
C LEU A 644 16.97 2.80 3.99
N GLN A 645 16.32 3.62 3.15
CA GLN A 645 16.99 4.16 1.94
C GLN A 645 18.14 5.13 2.25
N SER A 646 18.10 5.80 3.41
CA SER A 646 19.12 6.79 3.80
C SER A 646 20.22 6.21 4.71
N MET A 647 19.98 5.06 5.34
CA MET A 647 20.93 4.44 6.28
C MET A 647 22.05 3.63 5.63
N PHE A 648 21.75 2.93 4.53
CA PHE A 648 22.76 2.08 3.91
C PHE A 648 23.75 2.87 3.06
N THR A 649 25.03 2.61 3.29
CA THR A 649 26.14 3.09 2.44
C THR A 649 26.90 1.88 1.89
N THR A 650 27.61 2.05 0.76
CA THR A 650 28.25 0.93 0.04
C THR A 650 29.47 0.39 0.79
N GLY A 651 29.24 -0.43 1.81
CA GLY A 651 30.25 -1.22 2.53
C GLY A 651 30.36 -2.64 1.97
N VAL A 652 31.58 -3.18 1.97
CA VAL A 652 31.87 -4.50 1.39
C VAL A 652 31.58 -5.61 2.41
N GLY A 653 30.52 -6.39 2.21
CA GLY A 653 30.32 -7.61 3.00
C GLY A 653 28.88 -8.12 3.15
N ALA A 654 27.87 -7.35 2.75
CA ALA A 654 26.47 -7.72 2.95
C ALA A 654 26.11 -9.07 2.28
N ALA A 655 25.40 -9.93 3.01
CA ALA A 655 24.94 -11.23 2.52
C ALA A 655 23.51 -11.50 2.99
N PHE A 656 22.66 -12.04 2.11
CA PHE A 656 21.39 -12.62 2.56
C PHE A 656 21.63 -14.01 3.16
N THR A 657 20.75 -14.42 4.06
CA THR A 657 20.67 -15.79 4.58
C THR A 657 19.23 -16.30 4.45
N ALA A 658 19.08 -17.62 4.31
CA ALA A 658 17.79 -18.29 4.43
C ALA A 658 18.04 -19.70 4.98
N GLU A 659 17.34 -20.06 6.05
CA GLU A 659 17.49 -21.34 6.73
C GLU A 659 16.16 -22.09 6.85
N THR A 660 16.27 -23.39 7.08
CA THR A 660 15.16 -24.29 7.38
C THR A 660 15.63 -25.23 8.45
N ASP A 661 14.99 -25.19 9.61
CA ASP A 661 15.46 -25.91 10.79
C ASP A 661 14.98 -27.37 10.84
N ALA A 662 15.28 -28.05 11.95
CA ALA A 662 14.91 -29.45 12.17
C ALA A 662 13.40 -29.68 12.40
N TRP A 663 12.60 -28.63 12.58
CA TRP A 663 11.17 -28.66 12.83
C TRP A 663 10.35 -28.16 11.62
N GLY A 664 11.01 -27.54 10.63
CA GLY A 664 10.38 -26.99 9.43
C GLY A 664 9.93 -25.55 9.61
N ASP A 665 10.48 -24.83 10.60
CA ASP A 665 10.39 -23.38 10.67
C ASP A 665 11.41 -22.79 9.67
N HIS A 666 11.06 -21.67 9.05
CA HIS A 666 11.90 -21.02 8.04
C HIS A 666 12.32 -19.64 8.52
N SER A 667 13.56 -19.26 8.27
CA SER A 667 14.06 -17.89 8.53
C SER A 667 14.74 -17.31 7.30
N VAL A 668 14.73 -15.99 7.22
CA VAL A 668 15.53 -15.21 6.26
C VAL A 668 16.24 -14.08 7.00
N GLY A 669 17.42 -13.70 6.53
CA GLY A 669 18.21 -12.65 7.15
C GLY A 669 19.07 -11.85 6.17
N LEU A 670 19.66 -10.80 6.71
CA LEU A 670 20.66 -9.95 6.07
C LEU A 670 21.79 -9.76 7.09
N GLU A 671 22.99 -10.25 6.78
CA GLU A 671 24.16 -10.11 7.62
C GLU A 671 25.14 -9.06 7.07
N ASN A 672 25.94 -8.46 7.96
CA ASN A 672 27.10 -7.63 7.62
C ASN A 672 26.79 -6.41 6.71
N ALA A 673 25.57 -5.85 6.79
CA ALA A 673 25.19 -4.66 6.03
C ALA A 673 25.79 -3.39 6.67
N SER A 674 26.42 -2.52 5.87
CA SER A 674 27.07 -1.31 6.42
C SER A 674 26.12 -0.13 6.48
N VAL A 675 25.92 0.39 7.69
CA VAL A 675 25.00 1.49 8.00
C VAL A 675 25.75 2.56 8.79
N ASN A 676 25.90 3.76 8.24
CA ASN A 676 26.52 4.93 8.90
C ASN A 676 27.84 4.68 9.66
N GLY A 677 28.67 3.74 9.18
CA GLY A 677 29.96 3.36 9.81
C GLY A 677 29.86 2.23 10.84
N GLY A 678 28.65 1.79 11.19
CA GLY A 678 28.38 0.55 11.90
C GLY A 678 28.05 -0.63 10.98
N THR A 679 27.78 -1.77 11.61
CA THR A 679 27.36 -3.02 10.98
C THR A 679 25.96 -3.39 11.47
N LEU A 680 25.05 -3.71 10.54
CA LEU A 680 23.71 -4.21 10.79
C LEU A 680 23.61 -5.70 10.41
N ALA A 681 22.94 -6.47 11.25
CA ALA A 681 22.34 -7.76 10.91
C ALA A 681 20.83 -7.73 11.21
N LEU A 682 20.04 -8.47 10.42
CA LEU A 682 18.60 -8.62 10.56
C LEU A 682 18.23 -10.09 10.35
N THR A 683 17.29 -10.61 11.13
CA THR A 683 16.67 -11.94 10.90
C THR A 683 15.16 -11.84 11.06
N ILE A 684 14.39 -12.60 10.27
CA ILE A 684 12.94 -12.78 10.44
C ILE A 684 12.62 -14.27 10.29
N GLY A 685 11.87 -14.83 11.25
CA GLY A 685 11.48 -16.24 11.32
C GLY A 685 9.98 -16.46 11.23
N ALA A 686 9.58 -17.55 10.57
CA ALA A 686 8.21 -18.04 10.44
C ALA A 686 8.06 -19.38 11.17
N VAL A 687 7.47 -19.33 12.36
CA VAL A 687 7.43 -20.45 13.32
C VAL A 687 6.09 -21.19 13.24
N LYS A 688 6.18 -22.48 12.89
CA LYS A 688 5.10 -23.47 12.83
C LYS A 688 5.17 -24.45 14.00
N ASN A 689 6.35 -24.61 14.59
CA ASN A 689 6.64 -25.59 15.64
C ASN A 689 5.82 -25.35 16.92
N ALA A 690 5.39 -26.44 17.55
CA ALA A 690 4.67 -26.39 18.82
C ALA A 690 5.55 -25.91 19.99
N ALA A 691 6.88 -26.01 19.88
CA ALA A 691 7.85 -25.79 20.95
C ALA A 691 8.10 -24.32 21.35
N PHE A 692 7.68 -23.34 20.54
CA PHE A 692 7.71 -21.92 20.91
C PHE A 692 6.91 -21.68 22.20
N GLU A 693 7.43 -20.93 23.17
CA GLU A 693 6.66 -20.61 24.39
C GLU A 693 5.70 -19.45 24.11
N THR A 694 4.41 -19.68 24.33
CA THR A 694 3.34 -18.74 23.95
C THR A 694 3.33 -17.50 24.84
N ILE A 695 3.19 -16.33 24.22
CA ILE A 695 3.29 -15.01 24.84
C ILE A 695 2.21 -14.88 25.93
N ALA A 696 2.66 -14.59 27.14
CA ALA A 696 1.85 -14.58 28.33
C ALA A 696 2.08 -13.28 29.12
N ALA A 697 1.09 -12.90 29.93
CA ALA A 697 1.25 -11.80 30.87
C ALA A 697 2.45 -12.06 31.81
N PRO A 698 3.44 -11.14 31.91
CA PRO A 698 4.65 -11.36 32.70
C PRO A 698 4.35 -11.49 34.20
N LEU A 699 5.15 -12.31 34.87
CA LEU A 699 5.05 -12.53 36.32
C LEU A 699 5.83 -11.47 37.08
N GLY A 700 5.14 -10.71 37.94
CA GLY A 700 5.76 -9.72 38.83
C GLY A 700 4.77 -8.64 39.26
N ASP A 701 5.21 -7.76 40.15
CA ASP A 701 4.46 -6.56 40.50
C ASP A 701 4.70 -5.47 39.43
N TYR A 702 3.62 -5.03 38.79
CA TYR A 702 3.60 -3.97 37.77
C TYR A 702 2.65 -2.86 38.20
N THR A 703 3.13 -1.61 38.20
CA THR A 703 2.33 -0.44 38.55
C THR A 703 1.26 -0.18 37.49
N ASP A 704 -0.01 -0.22 37.88
CA ASP A 704 -1.15 -0.03 36.97
C ASP A 704 -1.38 1.45 36.65
N LEU A 705 -1.05 1.87 35.42
CA LEU A 705 -1.15 3.25 34.93
C LEU A 705 -2.58 3.67 34.54
N ALA A 706 -3.59 2.81 34.68
CA ALA A 706 -4.99 3.21 34.49
C ALA A 706 -5.41 4.35 35.45
N PHE A 707 -4.62 4.62 36.50
CA PHE A 707 -4.79 5.81 37.34
C PHE A 707 -4.61 7.14 36.58
N LEU A 708 -3.75 7.20 35.55
CA LEU A 708 -3.54 8.41 34.75
C LEU A 708 -4.77 8.73 33.89
N SER A 709 -5.38 7.71 33.30
CA SER A 709 -6.67 7.82 32.60
C SER A 709 -7.77 8.36 33.52
N ARG A 710 -7.85 7.81 34.74
CA ARG A 710 -8.83 8.23 35.76
C ARG A 710 -8.55 9.64 36.27
N LEU A 711 -7.28 10.04 36.43
CA LEU A 711 -6.87 11.39 36.79
C LEU A 711 -7.29 12.41 35.73
N LEU A 712 -7.07 12.12 34.44
CA LEU A 712 -7.54 12.97 33.34
C LEU A 712 -9.08 13.10 33.34
N ALA A 713 -9.79 11.99 33.56
CA ALA A 713 -11.25 12.01 33.71
C ALA A 713 -11.74 12.81 34.93
N ASP A 714 -11.03 12.74 36.07
CA ASP A 714 -11.35 13.52 37.27
C ASP A 714 -11.07 15.02 37.08
N PHE A 715 -10.00 15.36 36.36
CA PHE A 715 -9.65 16.73 36.01
C PHE A 715 -10.73 17.34 35.10
N ASN A 716 -11.12 16.62 34.05
CA ASN A 716 -12.18 17.03 33.13
C ASN A 716 -13.55 17.12 33.82
N ALA A 717 -13.88 16.17 34.71
CA ALA A 717 -15.09 16.22 35.53
C ALA A 717 -15.09 17.36 36.57
N THR A 718 -13.91 17.85 36.97
CA THR A 718 -13.78 19.07 37.79
C THR A 718 -13.98 20.32 36.92
N ALA A 719 -13.44 20.32 35.70
CA ALA A 719 -13.54 21.45 34.76
C ALA A 719 -14.96 21.70 34.23
N ASP A 720 -15.71 20.67 33.84
CA ASP A 720 -17.01 20.78 33.12
C ASP A 720 -18.16 21.51 33.87
N ASN A 721 -17.98 21.85 35.15
CA ASN A 721 -19.09 22.14 36.06
C ASN A 721 -19.58 23.62 36.06
N LYS A 722 -20.06 24.10 34.91
CA LYS A 722 -20.90 25.30 34.69
C LYS A 722 -20.42 26.69 35.15
N ALA A 723 -19.29 26.81 35.82
CA ALA A 723 -18.37 27.95 35.75
C ALA A 723 -16.97 27.37 35.87
N THR A 724 -16.35 27.14 34.71
CA THR A 724 -15.66 25.87 34.42
C THR A 724 -14.17 25.92 34.71
N GLY A 725 -13.75 25.29 35.82
CA GLY A 725 -12.34 25.18 36.20
C GLY A 725 -12.10 24.80 37.67
N ILE A 726 -10.92 25.16 38.18
CA ILE A 726 -10.38 24.71 39.47
C ILE A 726 -9.91 25.92 40.30
N ASP A 727 -10.22 25.94 41.59
CA ASP A 727 -9.85 26.99 42.54
C ASP A 727 -9.07 26.38 43.72
N LEU A 728 -7.75 26.35 43.59
CA LEU A 728 -6.84 25.80 44.59
C LEU A 728 -6.32 26.91 45.51
N SER A 729 -6.31 26.70 46.82
CA SER A 729 -5.60 27.56 47.78
C SER A 729 -4.67 26.76 48.68
N GLY A 730 -3.65 27.42 49.22
CA GLY A 730 -2.71 26.77 50.11
C GLY A 730 -1.59 27.68 50.57
N GLY A 731 -0.60 27.08 51.23
CA GLY A 731 0.69 27.70 51.49
C GLY A 731 1.82 26.75 51.12
N PHE A 732 3.03 27.29 51.04
CA PHE A 732 4.25 26.49 51.06
C PHE A 732 5.29 27.07 52.00
N MET A 733 6.03 26.16 52.64
CA MET A 733 7.22 26.47 53.42
C MET A 733 8.40 25.73 52.81
N LEU A 734 9.53 26.41 52.62
CA LEU A 734 10.79 25.79 52.21
C LEU A 734 11.88 26.09 53.23
N ASN A 735 12.58 25.05 53.67
CA ASN A 735 13.76 25.08 54.52
C ASN A 735 14.95 24.53 53.72
N ILE A 736 16.14 25.12 53.88
CA ILE A 736 17.37 24.70 53.20
C ILE A 736 18.51 24.73 54.22
N LEU A 737 19.42 23.75 54.18
CA LEU A 737 20.56 23.60 55.12
C LEU A 737 20.19 23.58 56.62
N GLY A 738 18.95 23.19 56.96
CA GLY A 738 18.46 23.12 58.35
C GLY A 738 18.15 24.47 59.00
N GLU A 739 18.16 25.57 58.25
CA GLU A 739 17.65 26.86 58.69
C GLU A 739 16.11 26.83 58.76
N ASN A 740 15.54 27.38 59.83
CA ASN A 740 14.08 27.44 59.99
C ASN A 740 13.49 28.55 59.10
N ILE A 741 12.76 28.15 58.06
CA ILE A 741 11.98 28.99 57.13
C ILE A 741 12.84 29.95 56.28
N ILE A 742 12.94 29.63 54.99
CA ILE A 742 13.62 30.44 53.97
C ILE A 742 12.62 31.10 53.02
N ILE A 743 11.52 30.40 52.70
CA ILE A 743 10.34 30.95 52.04
C ILE A 743 9.11 30.51 52.84
N ASP A 744 8.20 31.46 53.07
CA ASP A 744 6.86 31.28 53.62
C ASP A 744 5.91 32.15 52.79
N ALA A 745 4.97 31.50 52.09
CA ALA A 745 4.03 32.18 51.22
C ALA A 745 2.69 31.43 51.11
N GLU A 746 1.60 32.19 51.12
CA GLU A 746 0.25 31.71 50.79
C GLU A 746 -0.03 31.95 49.30
N TYR A 747 -0.85 31.11 48.68
CA TYR A 747 -1.22 31.25 47.28
C TYR A 747 -2.68 30.92 46.99
N ASN A 748 -3.22 31.54 45.93
CA ASN A 748 -4.46 31.12 45.30
C ASN A 748 -4.28 30.94 43.78
N LEU A 749 -4.58 29.73 43.31
CA LEU A 749 -4.36 29.23 41.96
C LEU A 749 -5.72 28.93 41.32
N GLN A 750 -6.11 29.73 40.35
CA GLN A 750 -7.37 29.58 39.60
C GLN A 750 -7.06 29.21 38.15
N ILE A 751 -7.57 28.06 37.70
CA ILE A 751 -7.45 27.56 36.32
C ILE A 751 -8.85 27.49 35.74
N GLY A 752 -9.06 27.92 34.50
CA GLY A 752 -10.37 27.79 33.84
C GLY A 752 -10.32 27.96 32.34
N VAL A 753 -11.47 27.84 31.68
CA VAL A 753 -11.65 28.12 30.25
C VAL A 753 -12.70 29.21 30.06
N ASP A 754 -12.44 30.15 29.15
CA ASP A 754 -13.40 31.21 28.81
C ASP A 754 -14.46 30.74 27.79
N SER A 755 -15.43 31.60 27.47
CA SER A 755 -16.56 31.24 26.59
C SER A 755 -16.17 30.84 25.15
N ASN A 756 -14.91 31.01 24.76
CA ASN A 756 -14.37 30.63 23.46
C ASN A 756 -13.49 29.35 23.56
N GLY A 757 -13.41 28.72 24.74
CA GLY A 757 -12.53 27.59 25.02
C GLY A 757 -11.07 27.98 25.31
N ALA A 758 -10.76 29.28 25.41
CA ALA A 758 -9.40 29.73 25.72
C ALA A 758 -9.08 29.48 27.20
N ALA A 759 -8.06 28.67 27.47
CA ALA A 759 -7.56 28.43 28.81
C ALA A 759 -6.99 29.73 29.43
N PHE A 760 -7.23 29.91 30.72
CA PHE A 760 -6.67 30.98 31.51
C PHE A 760 -6.26 30.49 32.90
N LEU A 761 -5.30 31.21 33.48
CA LEU A 761 -4.67 30.88 34.75
C LEU A 761 -4.42 32.17 35.54
N ARG A 762 -4.72 32.14 36.85
CA ARG A 762 -4.30 33.13 37.83
C ARG A 762 -3.52 32.44 38.96
N VAL A 763 -2.44 33.05 39.40
CA VAL A 763 -1.75 32.72 40.66
C VAL A 763 -1.54 34.00 41.45
N GLY A 764 -2.23 34.16 42.58
CA GLY A 764 -1.83 35.13 43.61
C GLY A 764 -0.82 34.50 44.55
N LEU A 765 0.22 35.23 44.93
CA LEU A 765 1.28 34.82 45.87
C LEU A 765 1.47 35.90 46.94
N GLU A 766 1.00 35.65 48.17
CA GLU A 766 1.25 36.50 49.34
C GLU A 766 2.55 36.06 50.03
N ILE A 767 3.60 36.87 49.93
CA ILE A 767 4.97 36.53 50.31
C ILE A 767 5.34 37.26 51.59
N ASN A 768 5.73 36.55 52.65
CA ASN A 768 6.15 37.15 53.92
C ASN A 768 7.62 37.59 53.93
N ASP A 769 8.00 38.46 54.88
CA ASP A 769 9.40 38.85 55.08
C ASP A 769 10.24 37.63 55.49
N GLY A 770 11.31 37.35 54.74
CA GLY A 770 12.17 36.19 54.93
C GLY A 770 13.64 36.51 54.65
N LYS A 771 14.55 35.69 55.22
CA LYS A 771 16.01 35.90 55.16
C LYS A 771 16.59 36.00 53.74
N PHE A 772 15.90 35.44 52.75
CA PHE A 772 16.30 35.41 51.33
C PHE A 772 15.26 36.09 50.41
N ILE A 773 14.34 36.87 50.98
CA ILE A 773 13.26 37.57 50.27
C ILE A 773 13.57 39.07 50.27
N TYR A 774 13.43 39.74 49.12
CA TYR A 774 13.68 41.19 49.02
C TYR A 774 12.72 42.04 49.85
N GLY A 775 11.54 41.52 50.20
CA GLY A 775 10.59 42.10 51.15
C GLY A 775 9.18 41.55 50.98
N LYS A 776 8.35 41.70 52.02
CA LYS A 776 6.93 41.34 51.99
C LYS A 776 6.20 42.02 50.83
N GLY A 777 5.48 41.23 50.05
CA GLY A 777 4.67 41.71 48.94
C GLY A 777 3.70 40.67 48.40
N HIS A 778 2.82 41.12 47.52
CA HIS A 778 1.85 40.28 46.82
C HIS A 778 2.17 40.25 45.33
N SER A 779 2.18 39.08 44.70
CA SER A 779 2.40 38.91 43.27
C SER A 779 1.21 38.23 42.59
N GLU A 780 0.64 38.90 41.58
CA GLU A 780 -0.37 38.35 40.66
C GLU A 780 0.30 37.87 39.38
N ILE A 781 0.21 36.57 39.08
CA ILE A 781 0.53 35.98 37.78
C ILE A 781 -0.79 35.73 37.04
N VAL A 782 -0.92 36.24 35.82
CA VAL A 782 -2.12 36.15 35.00
C VAL A 782 -1.73 35.67 33.60
N LEU A 783 -2.15 34.46 33.22
CA LEU A 783 -1.99 33.94 31.87
C LEU A 783 -3.35 33.94 31.16
N LYS A 784 -3.42 34.60 30.00
CA LYS A 784 -4.57 34.58 29.09
C LYS A 784 -4.11 34.73 27.63
N ASN A 785 -4.69 33.94 26.72
CA ASN A 785 -4.52 34.06 25.27
C ASN A 785 -3.04 34.12 24.80
N GLY A 786 -2.15 33.30 25.39
CA GLY A 786 -0.73 33.27 25.03
C GLY A 786 0.13 34.41 25.62
N LEU A 787 -0.45 35.27 26.47
CA LEU A 787 0.27 36.28 27.25
C LEU A 787 0.27 35.92 28.73
N VAL A 788 1.44 36.02 29.37
CA VAL A 788 1.65 35.94 30.81
C VAL A 788 1.96 37.35 31.32
N VAL A 789 1.29 37.79 32.40
CA VAL A 789 1.57 39.06 33.07
C VAL A 789 1.79 38.81 34.55
N ILE A 790 2.95 39.22 35.06
CA ILE A 790 3.32 39.15 36.48
C ILE A 790 3.29 40.58 37.02
N THR A 791 2.47 40.87 38.02
CA THR A 791 2.41 42.16 38.71
C THR A 791 2.72 41.96 40.19
N LYS A 792 3.83 42.51 40.67
CA LYS A 792 4.33 42.43 42.05
C LYS A 792 4.13 43.75 42.78
N THR A 793 3.58 43.69 43.99
CA THR A 793 3.38 44.83 44.90
C THR A 793 4.15 44.62 46.20
N GLN A 794 5.25 45.34 46.39
CA GLN A 794 6.10 45.28 47.59
C GLN A 794 5.66 46.31 48.64
N THR A 795 5.71 45.93 49.91
CA THR A 795 5.35 46.77 51.07
C THR A 795 6.51 46.97 52.06
N THR A 796 7.52 46.10 52.01
CA THR A 796 8.82 46.31 52.64
C THR A 796 9.94 46.12 51.60
N VAL A 797 11.15 46.57 51.93
CA VAL A 797 12.37 46.26 51.19
C VAL A 797 13.52 45.91 52.13
N TYR A 798 14.40 45.00 51.72
CA TYR A 798 15.58 44.59 52.48
C TYR A 798 16.69 45.65 52.37
N ASP A 799 17.00 46.27 53.51
CA ASP A 799 18.06 47.24 53.66
C ASP A 799 19.39 46.53 53.96
N LYS A 800 20.30 46.54 52.98
CA LYS A 800 21.58 45.85 53.03
C LYS A 800 22.56 46.45 54.05
N ASP A 801 22.45 47.75 54.34
CA ASP A 801 23.29 48.45 55.33
C ASP A 801 22.77 48.29 56.76
N LYS A 802 21.44 48.21 56.92
CA LYS A 802 20.78 48.00 58.23
C LYS A 802 20.53 46.52 58.54
N ASN A 803 20.82 45.62 57.59
CA ASN A 803 20.63 44.16 57.64
C ASN A 803 19.22 43.76 58.13
N LYS A 804 18.18 44.40 57.59
CA LYS A 804 16.78 44.17 57.96
C LYS A 804 15.82 44.65 56.89
N HIS A 805 14.59 44.16 56.91
CA HIS A 805 13.50 44.76 56.14
C HIS A 805 13.04 46.10 56.76
N ILE A 806 12.63 47.04 55.90
CA ILE A 806 12.04 48.33 56.25
C ILE A 806 10.74 48.53 55.49
N SER A 807 9.70 49.05 56.14
CA SER A 807 8.41 49.38 55.51
C SER A 807 8.55 50.57 54.55
N LEU A 808 7.84 50.51 53.43
CA LEU A 808 7.73 51.57 52.44
C LEU A 808 6.51 52.46 52.76
N GLU A 809 6.63 53.79 52.67
CA GLU A 809 5.47 54.68 52.83
C GLU A 809 4.44 54.53 51.71
N THR A 810 4.90 54.20 50.50
CA THR A 810 4.07 53.90 49.33
C THR A 810 4.49 52.54 48.78
N PRO A 811 3.56 51.58 48.59
CA PRO A 811 3.89 50.29 47.99
C PRO A 811 4.49 50.44 46.60
N VAL A 812 5.56 49.69 46.33
CA VAL A 812 6.22 49.62 45.02
C VAL A 812 5.49 48.60 44.16
N VAL A 813 5.04 49.01 42.97
CA VAL A 813 4.45 48.10 41.97
C VAL A 813 5.40 47.97 40.78
N THR A 814 5.82 46.74 40.49
CA THR A 814 6.57 46.38 39.28
C THR A 814 5.87 45.26 38.54
N ALA A 815 5.93 45.23 37.21
CA ALA A 815 5.28 44.22 36.40
C ALA A 815 6.05 43.86 35.12
N HIS A 816 5.93 42.60 34.71
CA HIS A 816 6.39 42.07 33.44
C HIS A 816 5.19 41.52 32.65
N ALA A 817 5.10 41.80 31.36
CA ALA A 817 4.12 41.24 30.43
C ALA A 817 4.85 40.60 29.25
N ILE A 818 4.69 39.29 29.07
CA ILE A 818 5.59 38.43 28.29
C ILE A 818 4.75 37.37 27.54
N THR A 819 5.12 37.02 26.32
CA THR A 819 4.47 35.88 25.61
C THR A 819 4.77 34.54 26.31
N THR A 820 3.90 33.54 26.16
CA THR A 820 4.16 32.22 26.76
C THR A 820 5.48 31.59 26.30
N SER A 821 5.90 31.81 25.05
CA SER A 821 7.20 31.33 24.56
C SER A 821 8.37 31.97 25.32
N GLU A 822 8.39 33.29 25.46
CA GLU A 822 9.45 33.99 26.20
C GLU A 822 9.37 33.74 27.71
N PHE A 823 8.18 33.48 28.26
CA PHE A 823 8.04 33.04 29.65
C PHE A 823 8.63 31.64 29.88
N MET A 824 8.47 30.69 28.94
CA MET A 824 9.10 29.38 29.06
C MET A 824 10.63 29.45 28.87
N ASN A 825 11.13 30.27 27.94
CA ASN A 825 12.56 30.50 27.75
C ASN A 825 13.24 31.06 29.00
N ASN A 826 12.56 31.95 29.73
CA ASN A 826 13.11 32.69 30.88
C ASN A 826 12.45 32.28 32.22
N PHE A 827 11.87 31.07 32.28
CA PHE A 827 10.96 30.61 33.35
C PHE A 827 11.52 30.80 34.77
N ALA A 828 12.80 30.50 34.97
CA ALA A 828 13.47 30.68 36.25
C ALA A 828 13.55 32.16 36.68
N GLU A 829 13.94 33.07 35.78
CA GLU A 829 14.05 34.51 36.10
C GLU A 829 12.68 35.11 36.43
N GLU A 830 11.64 34.72 35.70
CA GLU A 830 10.29 35.22 35.90
C GLU A 830 9.63 34.67 37.18
N LEU A 831 9.91 33.41 37.55
CA LEU A 831 9.55 32.88 38.87
C LEU A 831 10.31 33.55 40.01
N LEU A 832 11.61 33.86 39.85
CA LEU A 832 12.41 34.59 40.83
C LEU A 832 11.88 36.02 41.03
N PHE A 833 11.50 36.69 39.94
CA PHE A 833 10.83 37.99 39.99
C PHE A 833 9.49 37.90 40.74
N ALA A 834 8.64 36.92 40.43
CA ALA A 834 7.34 36.73 41.07
C ALA A 834 7.45 36.40 42.57
N SER A 835 8.33 35.47 42.94
CA SER A 835 8.58 35.03 44.32
C SER A 835 9.42 36.00 45.16
N ASN A 836 9.91 37.08 44.55
CA ASN A 836 10.68 38.15 45.19
C ASN A 836 11.98 37.68 45.88
N LEU A 837 12.60 36.62 45.35
CA LEU A 837 13.81 35.99 45.90
C LEU A 837 15.09 36.78 45.61
N ASN A 838 15.99 36.83 46.59
CA ASN A 838 17.29 37.49 46.49
C ASN A 838 18.37 36.52 45.99
N MET A 839 18.69 36.60 44.69
CA MET A 839 19.65 35.69 44.07
C MET A 839 21.09 35.89 44.56
N GLU A 840 21.53 37.11 44.92
CA GLU A 840 22.86 37.29 45.55
C GLU A 840 23.00 36.45 46.83
N SER A 841 21.90 36.30 47.57
CA SER A 841 21.86 35.57 48.85
C SER A 841 21.67 34.06 48.65
N LEU A 842 21.01 33.64 47.57
CA LEU A 842 20.86 32.23 47.20
C LEU A 842 22.12 31.64 46.53
N GLN A 843 22.85 32.43 45.74
CA GLN A 843 24.03 31.94 45.02
C GLN A 843 25.08 31.36 45.97
N GLY A 844 25.32 31.97 47.13
CA GLY A 844 26.24 31.44 48.13
C GLY A 844 25.81 30.10 48.76
N ILE A 845 24.52 29.74 48.68
CA ILE A 845 24.01 28.41 49.05
C ILE A 845 24.16 27.45 47.88
N ILE A 846 23.88 27.89 46.65
CA ILE A 846 24.04 27.09 45.41
C ILE A 846 25.51 26.68 45.24
N ASP A 847 26.45 27.61 45.40
CA ASP A 847 27.90 27.36 45.34
C ASP A 847 28.35 26.36 46.42
N LEU A 848 27.82 26.50 47.65
CA LEU A 848 28.11 25.60 48.76
C LEU A 848 27.59 24.19 48.48
N VAL A 849 26.32 24.04 48.07
CA VAL A 849 25.73 22.75 47.72
C VAL A 849 26.44 22.13 46.51
N GLY A 850 26.75 22.90 45.46
CA GLY A 850 27.52 22.43 44.32
C GLY A 850 28.93 21.94 44.70
N SER A 851 29.60 22.62 45.64
CA SER A 851 30.89 22.17 46.18
C SER A 851 30.82 20.87 47.00
N MET A 852 29.65 20.56 47.58
CA MET A 852 29.42 19.33 48.34
C MET A 852 28.89 18.18 47.45
N ALA A 853 28.20 18.50 46.35
CA ALA A 853 27.64 17.53 45.40
C ALA A 853 28.68 16.93 44.44
N GLY A 854 29.93 17.42 44.46
CA GLY A 854 31.00 16.94 43.61
C GLY A 854 31.27 15.44 43.79
N ASN A 855 31.09 14.67 42.71
CA ASN A 855 31.45 13.25 42.55
C ASN A 855 30.47 12.20 43.13
N PHE A 856 29.17 12.51 43.26
CA PHE A 856 28.13 11.48 43.34
C PHE A 856 27.82 10.91 41.95
N GLY A 857 28.31 9.70 41.67
CA GLY A 857 27.96 8.98 40.45
C GLY A 857 26.62 8.24 40.59
N PHE A 858 25.71 8.44 39.64
CA PHE A 858 24.44 7.73 39.54
C PHE A 858 24.64 6.20 39.54
N LYS A 859 23.86 5.49 40.37
CA LYS A 859 23.95 4.03 40.55
C LYS A 859 22.62 3.30 40.81
N ALA A 860 21.52 4.04 40.93
CA ALA A 860 20.19 3.46 41.10
C ALA A 860 19.48 3.38 39.75
N ASP A 861 18.64 2.36 39.60
CA ASP A 861 17.82 2.15 38.41
C ASP A 861 16.50 2.96 38.47
N ILE A 862 15.78 3.07 37.36
CA ILE A 862 14.59 3.95 37.29
C ILE A 862 13.44 3.43 38.16
N GLY A 863 13.22 2.11 38.27
CA GLY A 863 12.22 1.52 39.16
C GLY A 863 12.60 1.59 40.64
N GLU A 864 13.88 1.82 40.95
CA GLU A 864 14.33 2.16 42.29
C GLU A 864 14.09 3.63 42.66
N ILE A 865 14.01 4.51 41.67
CA ILE A 865 13.85 5.96 41.82
C ILE A 865 12.38 6.36 41.79
N ILE A 866 11.56 5.80 40.89
CA ILE A 866 10.15 6.19 40.71
C ILE A 866 9.20 5.09 41.19
N SER A 867 8.24 5.44 42.05
CA SER A 867 7.17 4.54 42.48
C SER A 867 5.79 5.22 42.49
N GLY A 868 4.75 4.48 42.12
CA GLY A 868 3.36 4.93 42.13
C GLY A 868 2.53 4.26 43.21
N THR A 869 1.55 4.97 43.77
CA THR A 869 0.54 4.43 44.69
C THR A 869 -0.86 4.84 44.22
N VAL A 870 -1.82 3.92 44.22
CA VAL A 870 -3.18 4.15 43.69
C VAL A 870 -4.20 3.57 44.66
N ASP A 871 -5.17 4.36 45.10
CA ASP A 871 -6.33 3.88 45.86
C ASP A 871 -7.65 4.56 45.41
N GLU A 872 -8.73 4.34 46.16
CA GLU A 872 -10.05 4.91 45.83
C GLU A 872 -10.19 6.42 46.14
N ASN A 873 -9.28 6.97 46.94
CA ASN A 873 -9.26 8.34 47.45
C ASN A 873 -8.14 9.20 46.85
N GLY A 874 -7.16 8.62 46.15
CA GLY A 874 -6.10 9.38 45.50
C GLY A 874 -5.08 8.59 44.68
N TYR A 875 -4.12 9.35 44.16
CA TYR A 875 -2.98 8.91 43.36
C TYR A 875 -1.71 9.51 43.95
N GLY A 876 -0.65 8.72 44.08
CA GLY A 876 0.64 9.15 44.58
C GLY A 876 1.76 8.81 43.61
N VAL A 877 2.71 9.72 43.45
CA VAL A 877 3.98 9.49 42.74
C VAL A 877 5.12 9.90 43.67
N ASN A 878 6.07 9.00 43.89
CA ASN A 878 7.26 9.27 44.70
C ASN A 878 8.51 9.14 43.84
N VAL A 879 9.42 10.11 43.97
CA VAL A 879 10.73 10.13 43.34
C VAL A 879 11.80 10.14 44.43
N ASP A 880 12.57 9.07 44.56
CA ASP A 880 13.71 8.93 45.46
C ASP A 880 14.89 9.76 44.92
N LEU A 881 14.78 11.07 45.10
CA LEU A 881 15.84 12.04 44.82
C LEU A 881 17.10 11.76 45.66
N GLY A 882 16.99 11.01 46.77
CA GLY A 882 18.11 10.49 47.54
C GLY A 882 18.97 9.56 46.70
N LYS A 883 18.39 8.49 46.17
CA LYS A 883 19.07 7.57 45.24
C LYS A 883 19.60 8.26 43.99
N LEU A 884 18.87 9.25 43.47
CA LEU A 884 19.29 10.05 42.33
C LEU A 884 20.54 10.90 42.63
N LEU A 885 20.63 11.51 43.82
CA LEU A 885 21.66 12.51 44.16
C LEU A 885 22.73 12.01 45.16
N GLY A 886 22.70 10.73 45.56
CA GLY A 886 23.61 10.17 46.58
C GLY A 886 23.27 10.59 48.03
N MET A 887 22.00 10.89 48.28
CA MET A 887 21.44 11.49 49.49
C MET A 887 20.36 10.58 50.12
N GLU A 888 19.68 11.04 51.18
CA GLU A 888 18.53 10.36 51.78
C GLU A 888 17.24 11.19 51.57
N GLY A 889 16.16 10.56 51.12
CA GLY A 889 14.84 11.18 50.98
C GLY A 889 14.38 11.34 49.53
N GLY A 890 13.41 12.22 49.28
CA GLY A 890 12.77 12.31 47.97
C GLY A 890 11.72 13.41 47.84
N LEU A 891 10.97 13.33 46.75
CA LEU A 891 9.80 14.13 46.43
C LEU A 891 8.58 13.20 46.36
N SER A 892 7.50 13.52 47.07
CA SER A 892 6.20 12.86 46.94
C SER A 892 5.17 13.84 46.41
N ILE A 893 4.32 13.40 45.48
CA ILE A 893 3.18 14.13 44.95
C ILE A 893 1.94 13.26 45.20
N GLN A 894 0.98 13.76 45.98
CA GLN A 894 -0.22 13.05 46.42
C GLN A 894 -1.47 13.83 45.98
N ILE A 895 -2.13 13.35 44.93
CA ILE A 895 -3.36 13.90 44.37
C ILE A 895 -4.55 13.22 45.03
N VAL A 896 -5.34 13.96 45.80
CA VAL A 896 -6.53 13.47 46.51
C VAL A 896 -7.78 13.84 45.72
N ARG A 897 -8.72 12.90 45.61
CA ARG A 897 -10.00 13.02 44.88
C ARG A 897 -11.20 12.80 45.80
N GLU A 898 -12.35 13.34 45.45
CA GLU A 898 -13.62 13.11 46.17
C GLU A 898 -14.74 12.69 45.21
N LYS A 899 -15.53 11.69 45.60
CA LYS A 899 -16.64 11.20 44.77
C LYS A 899 -17.83 12.16 44.80
N VAL A 900 -18.29 12.59 43.64
CA VAL A 900 -19.45 13.49 43.53
C VAL A 900 -20.73 12.74 43.95
N ALA A 901 -21.44 13.28 44.93
CA ALA A 901 -22.62 12.63 45.51
C ALA A 901 -23.71 12.34 44.46
N GLY A 902 -24.07 11.06 44.30
CA GLY A 902 -25.04 10.60 43.30
C GLY A 902 -24.46 10.36 41.90
N SER A 903 -23.16 10.58 41.68
CA SER A 903 -22.45 10.31 40.43
C SER A 903 -21.52 9.10 40.54
N GLN A 904 -20.94 8.70 39.41
CA GLN A 904 -19.73 7.86 39.37
C GLN A 904 -18.45 8.67 39.16
N THR A 905 -18.56 9.96 38.80
CA THR A 905 -17.42 10.89 38.70
C THR A 905 -16.84 11.22 40.07
N TYR A 906 -15.54 11.47 40.09
CA TYR A 906 -14.83 12.11 41.21
C TYR A 906 -14.32 13.47 40.72
N VAL A 907 -13.90 14.31 41.65
CA VAL A 907 -13.32 15.64 41.40
C VAL A 907 -12.05 15.82 42.21
N LEU A 908 -11.15 16.69 41.74
CA LEU A 908 -9.92 17.02 42.46
C LEU A 908 -10.25 17.66 43.81
N LYS A 909 -9.68 17.12 44.90
CA LYS A 909 -9.84 17.62 46.27
C LYS A 909 -8.59 18.34 46.77
N SER A 910 -7.41 17.76 46.59
CA SER A 910 -6.14 18.46 46.83
C SER A 910 -4.98 17.87 46.04
N VAL A 911 -3.90 18.63 45.89
CA VAL A 911 -2.57 18.14 45.48
C VAL A 911 -1.60 18.51 46.59
N ASN A 912 -0.94 17.51 47.16
CA ASN A 912 0.04 17.70 48.24
C ASN A 912 1.41 17.32 47.68
N ILE A 913 2.42 18.18 47.85
CA ILE A 913 3.78 17.95 47.37
C ILE A 913 4.74 18.06 48.55
N ASP A 914 5.38 16.95 48.90
CA ASP A 914 6.32 16.85 50.01
C ASP A 914 7.75 16.64 49.50
N LEU A 915 8.64 17.57 49.79
CA LEU A 915 10.07 17.47 49.53
C LEU A 915 10.81 17.24 50.85
N ASN A 916 11.69 16.23 50.90
CA ASN A 916 12.60 16.01 52.03
C ASN A 916 13.91 15.42 51.51
N LEU A 917 14.98 16.19 51.56
CA LEU A 917 16.32 15.84 51.11
C LEU A 917 17.32 16.04 52.25
N GLN A 918 18.07 15.00 52.59
CA GLN A 918 19.02 14.98 53.70
C GLN A 918 20.35 14.37 53.25
N MET A 919 21.46 14.76 53.88
CA MET A 919 22.74 14.08 53.72
C MET A 919 23.38 13.76 55.07
N LYS A 920 24.17 12.68 55.11
CA LYS A 920 24.93 12.29 56.31
C LYS A 920 26.27 13.01 56.34
N PHE A 921 26.33 14.06 57.15
CA PHE A 921 27.53 14.86 57.35
C PHE A 921 28.08 14.60 58.77
N PHE A 922 29.34 14.14 58.87
CA PHE A 922 30.00 13.73 60.13
C PHE A 922 29.18 12.81 61.08
N GLY A 923 28.29 11.99 60.53
CA GLY A 923 27.44 11.07 61.31
C GLY A 923 26.13 11.68 61.83
N THR A 924 25.82 12.92 61.44
CA THR A 924 24.52 13.58 61.64
C THR A 924 23.78 13.74 60.32
N ASN A 925 22.46 13.58 60.33
CA ASN A 925 21.61 13.93 59.17
C ASN A 925 21.43 15.46 59.12
N LEU A 926 21.97 16.08 58.07
CA LEU A 926 21.76 17.47 57.72
C LEU A 926 20.61 17.54 56.70
N VAL A 927 19.54 18.26 57.02
CA VAL A 927 18.46 18.56 56.06
C VAL A 927 19.01 19.57 55.05
N ILE A 928 19.10 19.16 53.79
CA ILE A 928 19.58 20.00 52.69
C ILE A 928 18.42 20.80 52.11
N ALA A 929 17.27 20.16 51.89
CA ALA A 929 16.02 20.86 51.57
C ALA A 929 14.84 20.12 52.20
N SER A 930 13.86 20.84 52.76
CA SER A 930 12.57 20.25 53.10
C SER A 930 11.44 21.25 52.98
N GLY A 931 10.28 20.80 52.50
CA GLY A 931 9.12 21.64 52.33
C GLY A 931 7.86 20.85 51.99
N ASN A 932 6.71 21.47 52.24
CA ASN A 932 5.41 20.96 51.84
C ASN A 932 4.67 22.05 51.05
N ILE A 933 3.95 21.65 50.01
CA ILE A 933 2.99 22.47 49.27
C ILE A 933 1.64 21.74 49.36
N THR A 934 0.64 22.31 50.04
CA THR A 934 -0.70 21.70 50.15
C THR A 934 -1.72 22.54 49.38
N MET A 935 -2.04 22.15 48.15
CA MET A 935 -3.02 22.79 47.27
C MET A 935 -4.42 22.21 47.53
N THR A 936 -5.28 22.89 48.27
CA THR A 936 -6.66 22.44 48.55
C THR A 936 -7.64 23.05 47.55
N ASN A 937 -8.48 22.23 46.91
CA ASN A 937 -9.60 22.74 46.11
C ASN A 937 -10.68 23.29 47.04
N ASN A 938 -10.99 24.57 46.89
CA ASN A 938 -11.98 25.27 47.71
C ASN A 938 -13.42 24.90 47.33
N ASN A 939 -13.65 24.52 46.07
CA ASN A 939 -14.97 24.36 45.46
C ASN A 939 -15.14 23.01 44.71
N PRO A 940 -14.76 21.85 45.29
CA PRO A 940 -14.79 20.57 44.60
C PRO A 940 -16.21 20.20 44.15
N GLY A 941 -16.40 20.04 42.84
CA GLY A 941 -17.71 19.71 42.26
C GLY A 941 -18.72 20.86 42.29
N GLN A 942 -18.28 22.11 42.42
CA GLN A 942 -19.12 23.30 42.35
C GLN A 942 -18.55 24.33 41.34
N ALA A 943 -19.34 25.36 41.04
CA ALA A 943 -18.97 26.44 40.12
C ALA A 943 -17.92 27.38 40.75
N VAL A 944 -16.86 27.73 40.01
CA VAL A 944 -15.78 28.62 40.48
C VAL A 944 -16.08 30.09 40.19
N ASP A 945 -15.79 30.98 41.15
CA ASP A 945 -15.85 32.44 40.96
C ASP A 945 -14.52 33.00 40.42
N PHE A 946 -14.51 33.29 39.12
CA PHE A 946 -13.38 33.91 38.43
C PHE A 946 -13.38 35.45 38.47
N SER A 947 -14.20 36.10 39.31
CA SER A 947 -14.23 37.56 39.44
C SER A 947 -12.85 38.16 39.80
N ALA A 948 -12.06 37.44 40.61
CA ALA A 948 -10.69 37.82 40.95
C ALA A 948 -9.76 37.85 39.72
N PHE A 949 -9.83 36.83 38.86
CA PHE A 949 -9.09 36.81 37.58
C PHE A 949 -9.51 37.97 36.66
N HIS A 950 -10.81 38.27 36.55
CA HIS A 950 -11.27 39.39 35.72
C HIS A 950 -10.79 40.76 36.24
N ALA A 951 -10.65 40.91 37.57
CA ALA A 951 -10.01 42.08 38.16
C ALA A 951 -8.51 42.13 37.85
N ALA A 952 -7.77 41.05 38.11
CA ALA A 952 -6.33 40.96 37.85
C ALA A 952 -5.95 41.22 36.38
N VAL A 953 -6.73 40.68 35.42
CA VAL A 953 -6.61 40.97 33.98
C VAL A 953 -6.81 42.46 33.68
N SER A 954 -7.75 43.12 34.36
CA SER A 954 -8.02 44.55 34.19
C SER A 954 -6.91 45.42 34.78
N ASP A 955 -6.37 45.06 35.94
CA ASP A 955 -5.32 45.81 36.61
C ASP A 955 -3.95 45.61 35.94
N ALA A 956 -3.64 44.40 35.47
CA ALA A 956 -2.50 44.11 34.61
C ALA A 956 -2.42 45.05 33.38
N ALA A 957 -3.55 45.26 32.69
CA ALA A 957 -3.61 46.21 31.57
C ALA A 957 -3.33 47.66 32.00
N LYS A 958 -3.89 48.10 33.13
CA LYS A 958 -3.71 49.47 33.68
C LYS A 958 -2.26 49.75 34.06
N THR A 959 -1.54 48.79 34.64
CA THR A 959 -0.12 48.93 35.03
C THR A 959 0.78 49.33 33.85
N PHE A 960 0.48 48.82 32.65
CA PHE A 960 1.19 49.20 31.41
C PHE A 960 0.54 50.36 30.65
N GLY A 961 -0.48 51.02 31.20
CA GLY A 961 -1.20 52.13 30.59
C GLY A 961 -2.11 51.73 29.42
N CYS A 962 -2.51 50.46 29.33
CA CYS A 962 -3.42 49.97 28.30
C CYS A 962 -4.89 49.99 28.80
N PRO A 963 -5.87 50.28 27.92
CA PRO A 963 -7.30 50.31 28.30
C PRO A 963 -7.87 48.92 28.59
N ASP A 964 -7.31 47.88 27.97
CA ASP A 964 -7.71 46.49 28.11
C ASP A 964 -6.51 45.55 27.81
N PHE A 965 -6.73 44.25 28.01
CA PHE A 965 -5.70 43.21 27.87
C PHE A 965 -5.35 42.88 26.41
N ALA A 966 -6.22 43.17 25.45
CA ALA A 966 -5.90 43.00 24.03
C ALA A 966 -4.96 44.12 23.54
N ALA A 967 -5.19 45.35 23.98
CA ALA A 967 -4.27 46.46 23.80
C ALA A 967 -2.93 46.25 24.53
N LEU A 968 -2.90 45.50 25.64
CA LEU A 968 -1.64 45.04 26.26
C LEU A 968 -0.95 43.97 25.39
N ALA A 969 -1.66 42.93 24.95
CA ALA A 969 -1.09 41.87 24.13
C ALA A 969 -0.46 42.39 22.82
N GLN A 970 -1.14 43.31 22.11
CA GLN A 970 -0.57 43.98 20.94
C GLN A 970 0.70 44.76 21.30
N LYS A 971 0.68 45.54 22.39
CA LYS A 971 1.84 46.31 22.85
C LYS A 971 3.05 45.43 23.21
N VAL A 972 2.82 44.21 23.73
CA VAL A 972 3.90 43.25 24.00
C VAL A 972 4.45 42.65 22.69
N ALA A 973 3.58 42.32 21.73
CA ALA A 973 4.00 41.87 20.40
C ALA A 973 4.83 42.95 19.67
N ASP A 974 4.39 44.21 19.72
CA ASP A 974 5.09 45.37 19.14
C ASP A 974 6.48 45.63 19.77
N ASN A 975 6.74 45.09 20.98
CA ASN A 975 8.03 45.17 21.67
C ASN A 975 8.83 43.86 21.61
N GLY A 976 8.50 42.95 20.67
CA GLY A 976 9.26 41.72 20.45
C GLY A 976 8.95 40.60 21.44
N GLY A 977 7.78 40.63 22.10
CA GLY A 977 7.29 39.55 22.97
C GLY A 977 7.57 39.73 24.46
N VAL A 978 8.24 40.82 24.87
CA VAL A 978 8.58 41.15 26.27
C VAL A 978 8.32 42.64 26.53
N LEU A 979 7.71 42.95 27.67
CA LEU A 979 7.52 44.32 28.17
C LEU A 979 7.66 44.36 29.70
N LYS A 980 8.55 45.18 30.24
CA LYS A 980 8.83 45.27 31.68
C LYS A 980 8.67 46.72 32.16
N THR A 981 8.09 46.93 33.35
CA THR A 981 8.11 48.24 34.02
C THR A 981 9.52 48.57 34.50
N PRO A 982 9.92 49.85 34.60
CA PRO A 982 11.16 50.22 35.28
C PRO A 982 11.13 49.74 36.74
N GLU A 983 12.20 49.08 37.19
CA GLU A 983 12.42 48.89 38.62
C GLU A 983 12.77 50.24 39.27
N PRO A 984 12.25 50.56 40.47
CA PRO A 984 12.60 51.79 41.16
C PRO A 984 14.07 51.78 41.61
N ALA A 985 14.70 52.95 41.62
CA ALA A 985 16.06 53.11 42.12
C ALA A 985 16.15 52.75 43.62
N PRO A 986 17.28 52.19 44.09
CA PRO A 986 17.42 51.65 45.45
C PRO A 986 17.65 52.72 46.54
N GLU A 987 16.78 53.74 46.60
CA GLU A 987 16.72 54.72 47.69
C GLU A 987 15.27 54.93 48.17
N PRO A 988 14.78 54.14 49.15
CA PRO A 988 13.55 54.47 49.85
C PRO A 988 13.81 55.57 50.89
N GLU A 989 13.05 56.68 50.82
CA GLU A 989 12.93 57.56 51.99
C GLU A 989 12.22 56.77 53.11
N PRO A 990 12.81 56.63 54.32
CA PRO A 990 12.22 55.85 55.39
C PRO A 990 11.09 56.60 56.09
N ALA A 991 10.00 55.90 56.39
CA ALA A 991 8.89 56.42 57.19
C ALA A 991 9.37 56.98 58.56
N ALA A 992 8.78 58.10 58.98
CA ALA A 992 9.20 58.90 60.14
C ALA A 992 8.61 58.47 61.50
#